data_AF-A0A316PSS4-F1
#
_entry.id   AF-A0A316PSS4-F1
#
_cell.length_a   1.000
_cell.length_b   1.000
_cell.length_c   1.000
_cell.angle_alpha   90.00
_cell.angle_beta   90.00
_cell.angle_gamma   90.00
#
_symmetry.space_group_name_H-M   'P 1'
#
loop_
_entity.id
_entity.type
_entity.pdbx_description
1 polymer ?
#
loop_
_entity_poly.entity_id
_entity_poly.type
_entity_poly.pdbx_seq_one_letter_code
_entity_poly.pdbx_strand_id
1 'polypeptide(L)'
;MSYFACICYNERMMNKSFKKVINIAMALLTAALICGCEGITSPASSGQLCINEVVTSNSYSLVDEKLGSPDWIELYNPTSKPIDLEGYGLTDNIKNPHKYTFPSVTIPAGGYLIVYASKYEGDSMCTGFGLSKSGDMLYLVDPYYNVLQQLEIPELVTDVSYARAADGNYGYCSTPTPGEANGEDIFLSVHDGGKADSDESALAITEVMPKNTSTLASEDGRYYPWAEIKNTSDKEVLMSDYYLSDSVGEPSKYRLPGVTLGAGEYAIVYFSGREDSDSGEIHASFRLGKGDSALLLSNGMGSVISMFNWTNPVYPGISVVAPDTYCAFPTPGQDNSRETLPSLTLSAMDGSDPIHINEVLKLNEYSIRDCFGDRSPWVELYNSSDSAASLSGCFLSDDADDPFKWAFPEVSIEPKGYLIVFLSGKNQTEGQLHTSFTLSNREYELMFLSSDAMRYESIQLDPKLGDNVSVGISADGSLRYYSSPTPGGPNTTHEFGSPDEAAITTDMSGVYISEVSAVKAAKSRDTDWIELHNASGSSVNLEGWHLTDDANDMKKFTFPSFKLPAGEYASIAASTSAKSGVSAPFNISASGDTLILTDGDGNIRDVFSTGALSLGVTSGRTVNSPERVFFTTPTRSAANPSTYYSSYADAPIFSDRELYHSAAFELTLSSLTPNAEIYYTTDGSKPTTASHIYSEPLKVSSNTVIKAISVADGLIKSDIAAATYLFEEKHTVPVVCLSIGKESFDEVYSVTDRWKKVEREGFCEYYEPDGTLGVEFPCGLRVNGASTLNMRQKSMSIFLRGGYGQSSTKYNFFPGNEVTEYTSLAVRNSGQDASKARIRDSFFSKCVEGLNIDNIKTRSVVVYINGQYWGLYDLNENQNEDYLATHYGVDPSTANIIRRNETPLAGDRADFKRVRNYALTGDISGSAKYEELCQWVDVDYFMDYLIAQTYFANGDMFNQKYWRTTDYKIKWRPIYYDLDLALGSSSPTRNVLPSYFNAEGVPSQDGSLTNMDIYVGLRKNRSWCEKFGERYVYVVYNYFTPEKVTTILDDMVKTMEPEMARHIKRWGIPSSMSAWKSSVSDLRGCLQKRTDYALSSLQKEFGFSNAQMEQWKANATAKPEAEAAG
;
A
#
# COMPACT_ATOMS: atom_id res chain seq x y z
N MET A 1 39.03 -36.20 64.44
CA MET A 1 37.90 -36.71 65.24
C MET A 1 36.61 -36.20 64.63
N SER A 2 35.88 -37.13 64.01
CA SER A 2 34.42 -37.33 63.95
C SER A 2 33.42 -36.16 63.80
N TYR A 3 32.69 -36.22 62.67
CA TYR A 3 31.21 -36.12 62.48
C TYR A 3 30.43 -34.87 62.96
N PHE A 4 29.80 -34.13 62.03
CA PHE A 4 28.33 -34.11 61.78
C PHE A 4 27.89 -33.10 60.67
N ALA A 5 27.10 -33.60 59.70
CA ALA A 5 25.89 -33.06 59.06
C ALA A 5 25.78 -31.65 58.38
N CYS A 6 25.49 -31.71 57.07
CA CYS A 6 24.30 -31.21 56.35
C CYS A 6 24.13 -29.74 55.88
N ILE A 7 23.61 -29.67 54.63
CA ILE A 7 22.83 -28.64 53.91
C ILE A 7 23.57 -27.67 52.96
N CYS A 8 23.05 -27.70 51.73
CA CYS A 8 23.35 -27.01 50.47
C CYS A 8 23.44 -25.48 50.53
N TYR A 9 24.33 -24.89 49.71
CA TYR A 9 23.91 -24.04 48.56
C TYR A 9 25.11 -23.64 47.67
N ASN A 10 24.84 -23.63 46.36
CA ASN A 10 25.51 -22.94 45.24
C ASN A 10 26.86 -23.38 44.67
N GLU A 11 26.75 -24.01 43.49
CA GLU A 11 27.76 -24.11 42.43
C GLU A 11 28.06 -22.75 41.79
N ARG A 12 29.35 -22.41 41.61
CA ARG A 12 30.03 -22.37 40.29
C ARG A 12 31.43 -21.74 40.44
N MET A 13 32.43 -22.60 40.21
CA MET A 13 33.88 -22.34 40.17
C MET A 13 34.27 -21.44 38.99
N MET A 14 35.09 -20.41 39.17
CA MET A 14 36.56 -20.38 39.32
C MET A 14 37.40 -20.69 38.07
N ASN A 15 38.03 -19.61 37.63
CA ASN A 15 39.16 -19.36 36.75
C ASN A 15 40.42 -20.20 37.07
N LYS A 16 41.20 -20.59 36.06
CA LYS A 16 42.57 -21.16 36.20
C LYS A 16 43.47 -20.79 35.00
N SER A 17 44.09 -19.62 35.11
CA SER A 17 45.43 -19.38 34.56
C SER A 17 46.39 -19.26 35.73
N PHE A 18 47.08 -20.33 36.14
CA PHE A 18 48.31 -20.28 36.96
C PHE A 18 48.90 -21.69 37.10
N LYS A 19 49.57 -22.18 36.05
CA LYS A 19 50.56 -23.28 36.12
C LYS A 19 51.42 -23.32 34.85
N LYS A 20 52.03 -22.17 34.53
CA LYS A 20 53.38 -22.12 33.94
C LYS A 20 54.32 -21.63 35.05
N VAL A 21 55.60 -21.96 34.93
CA VAL A 21 56.72 -21.67 35.85
C VAL A 21 56.91 -22.70 36.97
N ILE A 22 57.52 -23.84 36.62
CA ILE A 22 58.86 -24.20 37.09
C ILE A 22 59.49 -25.05 35.98
N ASN A 23 60.51 -24.45 35.38
CA ASN A 23 61.33 -24.91 34.29
C ASN A 23 62.56 -25.64 34.89
N ILE A 24 63.10 -26.60 34.15
CA ILE A 24 64.55 -26.86 34.07
C ILE A 24 65.21 -27.50 35.32
N ALA A 25 65.25 -28.83 35.34
CA ALA A 25 66.43 -29.58 35.79
C ALA A 25 66.41 -30.97 35.14
N MET A 26 67.53 -31.36 34.52
CA MET A 26 67.80 -32.64 33.84
C MET A 26 67.38 -32.76 32.37
N ALA A 27 67.92 -31.85 31.56
CA ALA A 27 68.46 -32.23 30.26
C ALA A 27 70.00 -32.05 30.32
N LEU A 28 70.73 -33.02 29.75
CA LEU A 28 72.17 -33.02 29.41
C LEU A 28 73.20 -33.30 30.52
N LEU A 29 73.62 -34.57 30.60
CA LEU A 29 75.02 -34.96 30.79
C LEU A 29 75.23 -36.41 30.37
N THR A 30 75.59 -36.64 29.09
CA THR A 30 76.87 -37.22 28.65
C THR A 30 76.75 -37.71 27.21
N ALA A 31 77.69 -37.26 26.39
CA ALA A 31 77.90 -37.62 25.02
C ALA A 31 78.61 -38.97 24.85
N ALA A 32 78.50 -39.47 23.62
CA ALA A 32 79.52 -40.16 22.82
C ALA A 32 79.51 -41.70 22.74
N LEU A 33 79.71 -42.14 21.49
CA LEU A 33 79.96 -43.49 20.95
C LEU A 33 78.68 -44.34 20.87
N ILE A 34 78.27 -44.90 19.73
CA ILE A 34 78.98 -45.78 18.77
C ILE A 34 78.18 -45.68 17.45
N CYS A 35 78.81 -45.29 16.34
CA CYS A 35 79.21 -46.15 15.21
C CYS A 35 78.04 -46.81 14.44
N GLY A 36 78.05 -46.64 13.13
CA GLY A 36 76.92 -46.88 12.24
C GLY A 36 76.42 -48.32 12.13
N CYS A 37 75.18 -48.41 11.66
CA CYS A 37 74.65 -49.50 10.86
C CYS A 37 73.54 -48.90 10.00
N GLU A 38 73.67 -48.97 8.69
CA GLU A 38 72.57 -48.82 7.75
C GLU A 38 71.49 -49.85 8.10
N GLY A 39 70.26 -49.39 8.29
CA GLY A 39 69.08 -50.24 8.42
C GLY A 39 68.67 -50.74 7.05
N ILE A 40 69.27 -51.85 6.64
CA ILE A 40 68.97 -52.59 5.42
C ILE A 40 67.50 -53.03 5.45
N THR A 41 66.63 -52.46 4.59
CA THR A 41 65.40 -53.13 4.16
C THR A 41 65.82 -54.24 3.21
N SER A 42 65.60 -55.51 3.59
CA SER A 42 65.86 -56.62 2.69
C SER A 42 64.75 -56.66 1.65
N PRO A 43 65.00 -56.47 0.34
CA PRO A 43 63.98 -56.74 -0.67
C PRO A 43 63.61 -58.23 -0.60
N ALA A 44 62.31 -58.52 -0.70
CA ALA A 44 61.85 -59.90 -0.84
C ALA A 44 62.51 -60.52 -2.08
N SER A 45 63.01 -61.76 -1.96
CA SER A 45 63.60 -62.46 -3.11
C SER A 45 62.57 -62.56 -4.24
N SER A 46 62.96 -62.21 -5.46
CA SER A 46 62.12 -62.36 -6.66
C SER A 46 61.54 -63.78 -6.71
N GLY A 47 60.21 -63.90 -6.60
CA GLY A 47 59.48 -65.17 -6.67
C GLY A 47 58.69 -65.60 -5.41
N GLN A 48 58.34 -64.68 -4.50
CA GLN A 48 57.50 -64.95 -3.34
C GLN A 48 56.42 -63.86 -3.15
N LEU A 49 55.30 -64.20 -2.50
CA LEU A 49 54.23 -63.28 -2.11
C LEU A 49 54.77 -62.03 -1.40
N CYS A 50 54.31 -60.83 -1.80
CA CYS A 50 54.76 -59.56 -1.24
C CYS A 50 53.61 -58.57 -1.01
N ILE A 51 53.86 -57.56 -0.17
CA ILE A 51 53.00 -56.38 0.00
C ILE A 51 53.19 -55.48 -1.23
N ASN A 52 52.14 -55.06 -1.92
CA ASN A 52 52.25 -54.26 -3.14
C ASN A 52 52.05 -52.76 -2.89
N GLU A 53 51.05 -52.41 -2.10
CA GLU A 53 50.64 -51.03 -1.88
C GLU A 53 49.94 -50.90 -0.52
N VAL A 54 50.13 -49.77 0.16
CA VAL A 54 49.52 -49.50 1.46
C VAL A 54 49.00 -48.06 1.52
N VAL A 55 47.78 -47.89 2.03
CA VAL A 55 47.18 -46.58 2.37
C VAL A 55 46.77 -46.60 3.85
N THR A 56 47.26 -45.63 4.62
CA THR A 56 47.01 -45.50 6.08
C THR A 56 46.10 -44.32 6.45
N SER A 57 45.56 -43.62 5.45
CA SER A 57 44.52 -42.59 5.59
C SER A 57 43.77 -42.45 4.27
N ASN A 58 42.56 -43.00 4.19
CA ASN A 58 41.80 -43.10 2.96
C ASN A 58 40.48 -42.31 3.05
N SER A 59 40.20 -41.47 2.05
CA SER A 59 38.89 -40.80 1.90
C SER A 59 38.20 -41.16 0.59
N TYR A 60 38.96 -41.38 -0.49
CA TYR A 60 38.39 -41.63 -1.83
C TYR A 60 39.05 -42.79 -2.60
N SER A 61 40.29 -43.18 -2.26
CA SER A 61 41.05 -44.15 -3.07
C SER A 61 40.41 -45.55 -3.16
N LEU A 62 39.75 -45.99 -2.09
CA LEU A 62 38.99 -47.25 -2.07
C LEU A 62 37.79 -47.11 -1.13
N VAL A 63 36.57 -47.21 -1.67
CA VAL A 63 35.34 -47.12 -0.87
C VAL A 63 34.63 -48.46 -0.87
N ASP A 64 34.42 -49.02 0.32
CA ASP A 64 33.68 -50.25 0.55
C ASP A 64 32.27 -49.91 1.07
N GLU A 65 31.26 -50.59 0.55
CA GLU A 65 29.84 -50.33 0.89
C GLU A 65 29.54 -50.47 2.38
N LYS A 66 30.30 -51.30 3.11
CA LYS A 66 30.07 -51.61 4.52
C LYS A 66 31.05 -50.91 5.45
N LEU A 67 32.30 -50.72 5.01
CA LEU A 67 33.36 -50.14 5.83
C LEU A 67 33.59 -48.63 5.60
N GLY A 68 32.98 -48.03 4.57
CA GLY A 68 33.25 -46.65 4.19
C GLY A 68 34.58 -46.56 3.43
N SER A 69 35.51 -45.72 3.87
CA SER A 69 36.85 -45.58 3.28
C SER A 69 37.94 -46.18 4.20
N PRO A 70 38.03 -47.52 4.31
CA PRO A 70 38.99 -48.16 5.23
C PRO A 70 40.43 -47.96 4.74
N ASP A 71 41.37 -47.97 5.69
CA ASP A 71 42.78 -48.20 5.37
C ASP A 71 42.94 -49.59 4.76
N TRP A 72 43.85 -49.74 3.81
CA TRP A 72 43.97 -50.98 3.07
C TRP A 72 45.43 -51.32 2.73
N ILE A 73 45.66 -52.63 2.63
CA ILE A 73 46.92 -53.27 2.29
C ILE A 73 46.66 -54.14 1.08
N GLU A 74 47.48 -54.03 0.05
CA GLU A 74 47.41 -54.94 -1.09
C GLU A 74 48.56 -55.95 -1.05
N LEU A 75 48.26 -57.21 -1.36
CA LEU A 75 49.24 -58.27 -1.59
C LEU A 75 49.32 -58.63 -3.08
N TYR A 76 50.53 -58.95 -3.55
CA TYR A 76 50.81 -59.35 -4.92
C TYR A 76 51.50 -60.72 -4.97
N ASN A 77 51.05 -61.58 -5.88
CA ASN A 77 51.68 -62.88 -6.18
C ASN A 77 52.53 -62.78 -7.47
N PRO A 78 53.85 -62.56 -7.39
CA PRO A 78 54.73 -62.48 -8.56
C PRO A 78 55.06 -63.85 -9.19
N THR A 79 54.54 -64.96 -8.65
CA THR A 79 54.89 -66.31 -9.13
C THR A 79 54.05 -66.72 -10.33
N SER A 80 54.52 -67.73 -11.08
CA SER A 80 53.79 -68.30 -12.22
C SER A 80 52.70 -69.30 -11.82
N LYS A 81 52.41 -69.45 -10.51
CA LYS A 81 51.39 -70.37 -9.99
C LYS A 81 50.49 -69.64 -8.98
N PRO A 82 49.22 -70.07 -8.81
CA PRO A 82 48.40 -69.56 -7.73
C PRO A 82 48.99 -69.88 -6.35
N ILE A 83 48.85 -68.97 -5.39
CA ILE A 83 49.24 -69.15 -3.98
C ILE A 83 47.96 -69.15 -3.14
N ASP A 84 47.73 -70.22 -2.37
CA ASP A 84 46.71 -70.26 -1.32
C ASP A 84 47.29 -69.69 -0.03
N LEU A 85 46.60 -68.72 0.57
CA LEU A 85 47.01 -68.03 1.77
C LEU A 85 46.55 -68.71 3.06
N GLU A 86 45.95 -69.91 3.02
CA GLU A 86 45.54 -70.59 4.25
C GLU A 86 46.68 -70.66 5.29
N GLY A 87 46.46 -70.01 6.43
CA GLY A 87 47.42 -69.97 7.53
C GLY A 87 48.51 -68.91 7.43
N TYR A 88 48.61 -68.14 6.35
CA TYR A 88 49.51 -66.97 6.28
C TYR A 88 49.08 -65.90 7.30
N GLY A 89 50.02 -65.05 7.72
CA GLY A 89 49.79 -64.01 8.71
C GLY A 89 50.06 -62.59 8.19
N LEU A 90 49.26 -61.61 8.62
CA LEU A 90 49.62 -60.19 8.60
C LEU A 90 49.65 -59.63 10.03
N THR A 91 50.64 -58.80 10.34
CA THR A 91 50.73 -58.14 11.64
C THR A 91 51.45 -56.81 11.57
N ASP A 92 51.02 -55.86 12.41
CA ASP A 92 51.74 -54.62 12.75
C ASP A 92 52.74 -54.83 13.91
N ASN A 93 52.72 -56.01 14.52
CA ASN A 93 53.47 -56.34 15.73
C ASN A 93 54.06 -57.75 15.64
N ILE A 94 55.35 -57.84 15.33
CA ILE A 94 56.03 -59.12 15.14
C ILE A 94 56.04 -60.04 16.38
N LYS A 95 55.74 -59.52 17.57
CA LYS A 95 55.53 -60.37 18.77
C LYS A 95 54.26 -61.21 18.69
N ASN A 96 53.35 -60.86 17.78
CA ASN A 96 52.17 -61.62 17.41
C ASN A 96 52.13 -61.80 15.86
N PRO A 97 52.96 -62.70 15.30
CA PRO A 97 53.17 -62.83 13.86
C PRO A 97 51.91 -63.19 13.04
N HIS A 98 50.88 -63.75 13.68
CA HIS A 98 49.63 -64.15 13.05
C HIS A 98 48.44 -63.35 13.64
N LYS A 99 48.66 -62.07 13.95
CA LYS A 99 47.64 -61.15 14.50
C LYS A 99 46.37 -61.17 13.65
N TYR A 100 46.54 -61.15 12.33
CA TYR A 100 45.55 -61.61 11.38
C TYR A 100 46.08 -62.88 10.71
N THR A 101 45.25 -63.93 10.63
CA THR A 101 45.56 -65.17 9.91
C THR A 101 44.59 -65.31 8.74
N PHE A 102 45.13 -65.47 7.53
CA PHE A 102 44.31 -65.62 6.34
C PHE A 102 43.53 -66.94 6.36
N PRO A 103 42.25 -66.93 5.94
CA PRO A 103 41.54 -68.14 5.55
C PRO A 103 42.13 -68.69 4.24
N SER A 104 41.66 -69.86 3.78
CA SER A 104 41.99 -70.34 2.43
C SER A 104 41.42 -69.36 1.39
N VAL A 105 42.31 -68.55 0.81
CA VAL A 105 42.06 -67.60 -0.26
C VAL A 105 43.22 -67.67 -1.23
N THR A 106 42.91 -67.88 -2.51
CA THR A 106 43.92 -68.10 -3.54
C THR A 106 44.15 -66.83 -4.35
N ILE A 107 45.39 -66.34 -4.38
CA ILE A 107 45.81 -65.28 -5.31
C ILE A 107 46.34 -65.94 -6.60
N PRO A 108 45.74 -65.70 -7.78
CA PRO A 108 46.24 -66.20 -9.06
C PRO A 108 47.69 -65.78 -9.35
N ALA A 109 48.35 -66.46 -10.27
CA ALA A 109 49.67 -66.05 -10.76
C ALA A 109 49.59 -64.63 -11.35
N GLY A 110 50.40 -63.69 -10.84
CA GLY A 110 50.36 -62.27 -11.21
C GLY A 110 49.14 -61.50 -10.69
N GLY A 111 48.35 -62.06 -9.78
CA GLY A 111 47.16 -61.43 -9.21
C GLY A 111 47.44 -60.62 -7.94
N TYR A 112 46.45 -59.79 -7.57
CA TYR A 112 46.44 -58.91 -6.41
C TYR A 112 45.32 -59.30 -5.43
N LEU A 113 45.49 -58.99 -4.15
CA LEU A 113 44.47 -59.16 -3.12
C LEU A 113 44.49 -57.97 -2.15
N ILE A 114 43.35 -57.30 -2.04
CA ILE A 114 43.15 -56.21 -1.07
C ILE A 114 42.72 -56.79 0.28
N VAL A 115 43.33 -56.29 1.35
CA VAL A 115 43.02 -56.62 2.74
C VAL A 115 42.77 -55.32 3.49
N TYR A 116 41.64 -55.24 4.18
CA TYR A 116 41.26 -54.03 4.91
C TYR A 116 41.95 -53.99 6.28
N ALA A 117 42.76 -52.97 6.53
CA ALA A 117 43.36 -52.68 7.82
C ALA A 117 42.32 -52.01 8.73
N SER A 118 41.33 -52.79 9.15
CA SER A 118 40.22 -52.33 9.97
C SER A 118 40.06 -53.17 11.23
N LYS A 119 39.70 -52.52 12.34
CA LYS A 119 39.34 -53.17 13.62
C LYS A 119 37.99 -53.89 13.59
N TYR A 120 37.33 -53.94 12.43
CA TYR A 120 36.05 -54.61 12.26
C TYR A 120 36.20 -56.14 12.32
N GLU A 121 35.62 -56.77 13.35
CA GLU A 121 35.60 -58.22 13.51
C GLU A 121 34.30 -58.79 12.92
N GLY A 122 34.35 -59.29 11.67
CA GLY A 122 33.17 -59.87 11.03
C GLY A 122 33.29 -60.19 9.55
N ASP A 123 34.36 -59.75 8.88
CA ASP A 123 34.68 -60.12 7.51
C ASP A 123 36.03 -60.84 7.46
N SER A 124 36.11 -61.86 6.61
CA SER A 124 37.29 -62.69 6.42
C SER A 124 38.49 -61.90 5.88
N MET A 125 38.30 -60.74 5.26
CA MET A 125 39.37 -59.87 4.71
C MET A 125 39.65 -58.60 5.53
N CYS A 126 39.11 -58.47 6.75
CA CYS A 126 39.49 -57.43 7.70
C CYS A 126 40.55 -57.95 8.67
N THR A 127 41.65 -57.22 8.84
CA THR A 127 42.77 -57.69 9.68
C THR A 127 42.46 -57.68 11.19
N GLY A 128 41.42 -56.98 11.63
CA GLY A 128 41.15 -56.74 13.05
C GLY A 128 42.07 -55.68 13.68
N PHE A 129 42.93 -55.02 12.90
CA PHE A 129 43.78 -53.91 13.34
C PHE A 129 43.86 -52.82 12.27
N GLY A 130 44.09 -51.57 12.69
CA GLY A 130 44.32 -50.44 11.77
C GLY A 130 45.80 -50.07 11.72
N LEU A 131 46.19 -49.31 10.70
CA LEU A 131 47.55 -48.77 10.54
C LEU A 131 47.60 -47.31 11.01
N SER A 132 48.80 -46.85 11.40
CA SER A 132 49.02 -45.47 11.84
C SER A 132 49.37 -44.54 10.68
N LYS A 133 48.65 -43.41 10.56
CA LYS A 133 48.97 -42.35 9.58
C LYS A 133 50.35 -41.72 9.75
N SER A 134 50.94 -41.78 10.95
CA SER A 134 52.29 -41.28 11.25
C SER A 134 53.39 -42.30 10.94
N GLY A 135 53.05 -43.38 10.24
CA GLY A 135 53.94 -44.51 9.93
C GLY A 135 53.74 -45.71 10.84
N ASP A 136 54.05 -46.90 10.31
CA ASP A 136 53.85 -48.19 10.99
C ASP A 136 54.82 -49.27 10.44
N MET A 137 54.95 -50.39 11.15
CA MET A 137 55.72 -51.55 10.68
C MET A 137 54.78 -52.68 10.29
N LEU A 138 54.81 -53.13 9.04
CA LEU A 138 53.95 -54.20 8.54
C LEU A 138 54.75 -55.45 8.19
N TYR A 139 54.28 -56.61 8.66
CA TYR A 139 54.90 -57.91 8.44
C TYR A 139 53.93 -58.88 7.77
N LEU A 140 54.43 -59.58 6.74
CA LEU A 140 53.78 -60.70 6.08
C LEU A 140 54.50 -62.00 6.47
N VAL A 141 53.77 -62.99 6.96
CA VAL A 141 54.32 -64.22 7.58
C VAL A 141 53.72 -65.47 6.93
N ASP A 142 54.52 -66.53 6.75
CA ASP A 142 54.03 -67.83 6.24
C ASP A 142 53.34 -68.68 7.33
N PRO A 143 52.67 -69.79 6.98
CA PRO A 143 52.01 -70.68 7.95
C PRO A 143 52.94 -71.35 8.97
N TYR A 144 54.26 -71.24 8.77
CA TYR A 144 55.29 -71.82 9.64
C TYR A 144 55.99 -70.74 10.49
N TYR A 145 55.40 -69.54 10.60
CA TYR A 145 55.87 -68.41 11.39
C TYR A 145 57.16 -67.74 10.85
N ASN A 146 57.54 -67.98 9.59
CA ASN A 146 58.67 -67.26 8.97
C ASN A 146 58.18 -65.93 8.38
N VAL A 147 58.91 -64.85 8.64
CA VAL A 147 58.63 -63.54 8.03
C VAL A 147 59.03 -63.57 6.56
N LEU A 148 58.05 -63.37 5.67
CA LEU A 148 58.25 -63.27 4.22
C LEU A 148 58.64 -61.85 3.81
N GLN A 149 58.01 -60.86 4.43
CA GLN A 149 58.34 -59.46 4.21
C GLN A 149 58.14 -58.65 5.47
N GLN A 150 59.04 -57.68 5.66
CA GLN A 150 58.91 -56.58 6.62
C GLN A 150 58.93 -55.27 5.82
N LEU A 151 57.94 -54.40 6.04
CA LEU A 151 57.81 -53.10 5.39
C LEU A 151 57.68 -52.01 6.47
N GLU A 152 58.58 -51.03 6.41
CA GLU A 152 58.43 -49.78 7.17
C GLU A 152 57.59 -48.81 6.32
N ILE A 153 56.41 -48.47 6.82
CA ILE A 153 55.49 -47.55 6.18
C ILE A 153 55.79 -46.15 6.72
N PRO A 154 56.13 -45.17 5.88
CA PRO A 154 56.38 -43.81 6.33
C PRO A 154 55.06 -43.09 6.68
N GLU A 155 55.14 -41.85 7.18
CA GLU A 155 53.97 -41.00 7.32
C GLU A 155 53.31 -40.75 5.96
N LEU A 156 52.00 -40.97 5.87
CA LEU A 156 51.20 -40.76 4.65
C LEU A 156 50.12 -39.71 4.90
N VAL A 157 49.96 -38.81 3.94
CA VAL A 157 48.82 -37.89 3.86
C VAL A 157 47.62 -38.61 3.25
N THR A 158 46.41 -38.09 3.46
CA THR A 158 45.17 -38.71 2.99
C THR A 158 45.18 -38.92 1.47
N ASP A 159 44.78 -40.11 1.03
CA ASP A 159 44.72 -40.56 -0.37
C ASP A 159 46.07 -40.59 -1.12
N VAL A 160 47.19 -40.64 -0.38
CA VAL A 160 48.52 -40.96 -0.93
C VAL A 160 48.94 -42.34 -0.43
N SER A 161 49.42 -43.19 -1.33
CA SER A 161 49.85 -44.55 -1.01
C SER A 161 51.37 -44.67 -0.92
N TYR A 162 51.81 -45.72 -0.22
CA TYR A 162 53.18 -46.21 -0.27
C TYR A 162 53.22 -47.47 -1.12
N ALA A 163 53.80 -47.36 -2.31
CA ALA A 163 53.63 -48.32 -3.40
C ALA A 163 54.97 -48.94 -3.82
N ARG A 164 54.92 -50.22 -4.20
CA ARG A 164 56.06 -51.00 -4.71
C ARG A 164 56.26 -50.74 -6.20
N ALA A 165 57.45 -50.29 -6.59
CA ALA A 165 57.86 -50.15 -7.98
C ALA A 165 58.18 -51.49 -8.66
N ALA A 166 58.28 -51.49 -9.98
CA ALA A 166 58.60 -52.69 -10.78
C ALA A 166 59.95 -53.32 -10.41
N ASP A 167 60.92 -52.52 -9.97
CA ASP A 167 62.25 -52.97 -9.51
C ASP A 167 62.23 -53.54 -8.07
N GLY A 168 61.12 -53.37 -7.34
CA GLY A 168 60.91 -53.83 -5.98
C GLY A 168 61.22 -52.82 -4.87
N ASN A 169 61.62 -51.59 -5.21
CA ASN A 169 61.74 -50.49 -4.24
C ASN A 169 60.37 -49.88 -3.92
N TYR A 170 60.26 -49.17 -2.79
CA TYR A 170 59.03 -48.47 -2.39
C TYR A 170 59.21 -46.95 -2.42
N GLY A 171 58.11 -46.25 -2.70
CA GLY A 171 58.02 -44.80 -2.60
C GLY A 171 56.57 -44.31 -2.57
N TYR A 172 56.40 -43.00 -2.54
CA TYR A 172 55.10 -42.35 -2.51
C TYR A 172 54.45 -42.34 -3.89
N CYS A 173 53.16 -42.66 -3.95
CA CYS A 173 52.34 -42.52 -5.14
C CYS A 173 51.13 -41.62 -4.83
N SER A 174 51.00 -40.53 -5.59
CA SER A 174 49.90 -39.56 -5.43
C SER A 174 48.55 -40.08 -5.92
N THR A 175 48.51 -41.26 -6.54
CA THR A 175 47.30 -41.85 -7.07
C THR A 175 47.30 -43.35 -6.74
N PRO A 176 46.65 -43.75 -5.63
CA PRO A 176 46.62 -45.15 -5.23
C PRO A 176 45.91 -46.05 -6.26
N THR A 177 46.35 -47.31 -6.39
CA THR A 177 45.92 -48.23 -7.46
C THR A 177 45.37 -49.58 -6.95
N PRO A 178 44.26 -49.58 -6.17
CA PRO A 178 43.73 -50.82 -5.62
C PRO A 178 43.28 -51.80 -6.73
N GLY A 179 43.84 -53.00 -6.69
CA GLY A 179 43.54 -54.13 -7.58
C GLY A 179 44.32 -54.14 -8.90
N GLU A 180 45.18 -53.17 -9.15
CA GLU A 180 45.88 -52.95 -10.42
C GLU A 180 47.40 -52.77 -10.21
N ALA A 181 48.17 -52.68 -11.30
CA ALA A 181 49.61 -52.41 -11.21
C ALA A 181 49.90 -50.93 -10.87
N ASN A 182 50.82 -50.70 -9.93
CA ASN A 182 51.27 -49.36 -9.55
C ASN A 182 51.89 -48.59 -10.73
N GLY A 183 51.65 -47.28 -10.81
CA GLY A 183 52.18 -46.40 -11.87
C GLY A 183 53.71 -46.21 -11.83
N GLU A 184 54.30 -45.67 -12.91
CA GLU A 184 55.76 -45.46 -13.01
C GLU A 184 56.27 -44.25 -12.20
N ASP A 185 55.38 -43.35 -11.77
CA ASP A 185 55.71 -42.11 -11.05
C ASP A 185 55.73 -42.33 -9.52
N ILE A 186 56.72 -43.08 -9.04
CA ILE A 186 56.97 -43.32 -7.61
C ILE A 186 58.03 -42.34 -7.10
N PHE A 187 57.67 -41.50 -6.14
CA PHE A 187 58.53 -40.44 -5.59
C PHE A 187 59.24 -40.89 -4.30
N LEU A 188 60.49 -40.44 -4.10
CA LEU A 188 61.28 -40.76 -2.90
C LEU A 188 60.93 -39.89 -1.69
N SER A 189 60.24 -38.76 -1.89
CA SER A 189 59.75 -37.87 -0.84
C SER A 189 58.44 -37.20 -1.25
N VAL A 190 57.59 -36.86 -0.27
CA VAL A 190 56.31 -36.15 -0.47
C VAL A 190 56.53 -34.72 -1.00
N HIS A 191 57.76 -34.22 -1.01
CA HIS A 191 58.11 -32.84 -1.37
C HIS A 191 58.66 -32.66 -2.79
N ASP A 192 58.95 -33.74 -3.53
CA ASP A 192 59.59 -33.66 -4.86
C ASP A 192 58.62 -33.75 -6.06
N GLY A 193 57.30 -33.73 -5.83
CA GLY A 193 56.28 -33.70 -6.90
C GLY A 193 55.94 -32.28 -7.35
N GLY A 194 56.67 -31.73 -8.33
CA GLY A 194 56.35 -30.44 -8.97
C GLY A 194 55.95 -30.57 -10.45
N LYS A 195 54.80 -30.00 -10.83
CA LYS A 195 54.44 -29.39 -12.15
C LYS A 195 53.04 -28.75 -12.01
N ALA A 196 52.67 -27.60 -12.57
CA ALA A 196 53.29 -26.71 -13.56
C ALA A 196 52.63 -25.30 -13.53
N ASP A 197 53.44 -24.24 -13.69
CA ASP A 197 53.21 -23.08 -14.58
C ASP A 197 51.86 -22.32 -14.56
N SER A 198 51.26 -22.02 -13.40
CA SER A 198 50.33 -20.90 -13.26
C SER A 198 51.06 -19.69 -12.67
N ASP A 199 50.91 -18.51 -13.29
CA ASP A 199 51.41 -17.24 -12.74
C ASP A 199 50.98 -17.17 -11.27
N GLU A 200 51.95 -17.15 -10.36
CA GLU A 200 51.70 -17.25 -8.90
C GLU A 200 50.80 -16.12 -8.38
N SER A 201 50.39 -15.14 -9.18
CA SER A 201 49.51 -14.02 -8.79
C SER A 201 48.34 -13.74 -9.74
N ALA A 202 47.87 -14.71 -10.52
CA ALA A 202 46.83 -14.46 -11.54
C ALA A 202 45.47 -14.03 -10.95
N LEU A 203 45.10 -14.55 -9.77
CA LEU A 203 43.94 -14.10 -9.00
C LEU A 203 44.36 -13.23 -7.82
N ALA A 204 43.55 -12.22 -7.50
CA ALA A 204 43.73 -11.39 -6.32
C ALA A 204 42.39 -11.14 -5.61
N ILE A 205 42.43 -11.01 -4.28
CA ILE A 205 41.35 -10.40 -3.52
C ILE A 205 41.36 -8.90 -3.83
N THR A 206 40.22 -8.32 -4.15
CA THR A 206 40.08 -6.88 -4.46
C THR A 206 39.22 -6.14 -3.46
N GLU A 207 38.20 -6.79 -2.90
CA GLU A 207 37.34 -6.21 -1.87
C GLU A 207 36.89 -7.29 -0.89
N VAL A 208 36.81 -6.96 0.40
CA VAL A 208 36.28 -7.85 1.44
C VAL A 208 35.23 -7.09 2.24
N MET A 209 34.07 -7.68 2.45
CA MET A 209 33.04 -7.20 3.37
C MET A 209 33.00 -8.13 4.59
N PRO A 210 33.74 -7.84 5.68
CA PRO A 210 33.80 -8.73 6.84
C PRO A 210 32.47 -8.82 7.59
N LYS A 211 31.65 -7.76 7.54
CA LYS A 211 30.34 -7.68 8.22
C LYS A 211 29.29 -7.08 7.27
N ASN A 212 28.44 -7.94 6.72
CA ASN A 212 27.39 -7.55 5.78
C ASN A 212 26.01 -7.62 6.45
N THR A 213 25.28 -6.51 6.49
CA THR A 213 23.90 -6.44 7.00
C THR A 213 22.90 -5.95 5.95
N SER A 214 23.37 -5.29 4.89
CA SER A 214 22.52 -4.55 3.96
C SER A 214 23.06 -4.41 2.53
N THR A 215 24.32 -4.78 2.25
CA THR A 215 25.01 -4.37 1.01
C THR A 215 24.73 -5.30 -0.18
N LEU A 216 24.93 -6.61 0.02
CA LEU A 216 24.69 -7.63 -1.00
C LEU A 216 24.03 -8.85 -0.36
N ALA A 217 22.78 -9.14 -0.73
CA ALA A 217 22.11 -10.36 -0.29
C ALA A 217 22.48 -11.53 -1.22
N SER A 218 22.68 -12.72 -0.64
CA SER A 218 22.71 -13.98 -1.38
C SER A 218 21.31 -14.30 -1.92
N GLU A 219 21.21 -15.22 -2.88
CA GLU A 219 19.94 -15.71 -3.45
C GLU A 219 18.93 -16.21 -2.39
N ASP A 220 19.41 -16.67 -1.22
CA ASP A 220 18.54 -17.08 -0.11
C ASP A 220 17.98 -15.90 0.72
N GLY A 221 18.26 -14.67 0.30
CA GLY A 221 17.83 -13.42 0.93
C GLY A 221 18.63 -13.03 2.17
N ARG A 222 19.73 -13.73 2.51
CA ARG A 222 20.56 -13.42 3.68
C ARG A 222 21.82 -12.65 3.30
N TYR A 223 22.27 -11.80 4.23
CA TYR A 223 23.50 -11.03 4.10
C TYR A 223 24.66 -11.78 4.76
N TYR A 224 25.42 -12.51 3.95
CA TYR A 224 26.67 -13.14 4.40
C TYR A 224 27.86 -12.19 4.18
N PRO A 225 28.91 -12.24 5.01
CA PRO A 225 30.20 -11.67 4.64
C PRO A 225 30.61 -12.19 3.27
N TRP A 226 31.25 -11.34 2.47
CA TRP A 226 31.65 -11.70 1.12
C TRP A 226 33.04 -11.15 0.79
N ALA A 227 33.71 -11.76 -0.18
CA ALA A 227 34.92 -11.24 -0.78
C ALA A 227 34.82 -11.31 -2.30
N GLU A 228 35.45 -10.34 -2.94
CA GLU A 228 35.59 -10.25 -4.38
C GLU A 228 36.97 -10.75 -4.80
N ILE A 229 36.98 -11.65 -5.77
CA ILE A 229 38.18 -12.20 -6.40
C ILE A 229 38.22 -11.74 -7.86
N LYS A 230 39.29 -11.06 -8.25
CA LYS A 230 39.51 -10.58 -9.61
C LYS A 230 40.59 -11.40 -10.32
N ASN A 231 40.35 -11.75 -11.57
CA ASN A 231 41.43 -12.19 -12.46
C ASN A 231 42.22 -10.97 -12.93
N THR A 232 43.46 -10.84 -12.45
CA THR A 232 44.36 -9.72 -12.75
C THR A 232 45.26 -9.97 -13.96
N SER A 233 45.23 -11.19 -14.51
CA SER A 233 46.01 -11.58 -15.68
C SER A 233 45.28 -11.28 -17.00
N ASP A 234 45.98 -11.45 -18.12
CA ASP A 234 45.45 -11.33 -19.47
C ASP A 234 44.94 -12.67 -20.05
N LYS A 235 44.87 -13.73 -19.24
CA LYS A 235 44.46 -15.09 -19.63
C LYS A 235 43.31 -15.60 -18.76
N GLU A 236 42.62 -16.63 -19.23
CA GLU A 236 41.65 -17.36 -18.42
C GLU A 236 42.33 -18.11 -17.27
N VAL A 237 41.72 -18.08 -16.08
CA VAL A 237 42.26 -18.70 -14.87
C VAL A 237 41.23 -19.64 -14.26
N LEU A 238 41.63 -20.89 -13.98
CA LEU A 238 40.80 -21.87 -13.29
C LEU A 238 40.87 -21.63 -11.78
N MET A 239 39.75 -21.28 -11.16
CA MET A 239 39.69 -20.93 -9.75
C MET A 239 40.07 -22.09 -8.82
N SER A 240 39.80 -23.34 -9.20
CA SER A 240 40.08 -24.51 -8.36
C SER A 240 41.55 -24.77 -8.07
N ASP A 241 42.46 -24.02 -8.70
CA ASP A 241 43.89 -24.08 -8.39
C ASP A 241 44.27 -23.22 -7.17
N TYR A 242 43.30 -22.51 -6.59
CA TYR A 242 43.50 -21.58 -5.48
C TYR A 242 42.59 -21.90 -4.28
N TYR A 243 43.02 -21.41 -3.12
CA TYR A 243 42.37 -21.63 -1.84
C TYR A 243 42.17 -20.31 -1.09
N LEU A 244 41.05 -20.18 -0.38
CA LEU A 244 40.81 -19.10 0.58
C LEU A 244 41.00 -19.58 2.01
N SER A 245 41.49 -18.70 2.87
CA SER A 245 41.60 -18.95 4.31
C SER A 245 41.52 -17.67 5.13
N ASP A 246 41.07 -17.81 6.37
CA ASP A 246 41.12 -16.78 7.43
C ASP A 246 42.38 -16.93 8.33
N SER A 247 43.24 -17.91 8.03
CA SER A 247 44.37 -18.28 8.89
C SER A 247 45.65 -18.53 8.09
N VAL A 248 46.70 -17.78 8.40
CA VAL A 248 48.06 -17.99 7.84
C VAL A 248 48.63 -19.36 8.24
N GLY A 249 48.16 -19.96 9.34
CA GLY A 249 48.55 -21.30 9.76
C GLY A 249 47.88 -22.43 8.96
N GLU A 250 46.86 -22.12 8.17
CA GLU A 250 46.10 -23.07 7.35
C GLU A 250 45.76 -22.43 6.00
N PRO A 251 46.75 -22.17 5.12
CA PRO A 251 46.52 -21.37 3.92
C PRO A 251 45.63 -22.05 2.87
N SER A 252 45.44 -23.37 2.96
CA SER A 252 44.66 -24.18 2.01
C SER A 252 43.30 -24.61 2.58
N LYS A 253 42.66 -23.75 3.39
CA LYS A 253 41.45 -24.07 4.16
C LYS A 253 40.22 -24.39 3.30
N TYR A 254 39.93 -23.58 2.29
CA TYR A 254 38.81 -23.79 1.37
C TYR A 254 39.28 -23.73 -0.07
N ARG A 255 39.13 -24.83 -0.82
CA ARG A 255 39.44 -24.86 -2.25
C ARG A 255 38.32 -24.18 -3.03
N LEU A 256 38.67 -23.23 -3.89
CA LEU A 256 37.68 -22.60 -4.76
C LEU A 256 37.07 -23.61 -5.76
N PRO A 257 35.84 -23.38 -6.27
CA PRO A 257 35.18 -24.29 -7.20
C PRO A 257 35.85 -24.30 -8.58
N GLY A 258 35.51 -25.29 -9.41
CA GLY A 258 36.00 -25.46 -10.79
C GLY A 258 35.44 -24.44 -11.80
N VAL A 259 35.36 -23.17 -11.44
CA VAL A 259 34.92 -22.04 -12.28
C VAL A 259 36.13 -21.42 -12.98
N THR A 260 35.98 -21.03 -14.24
CA THR A 260 37.03 -20.32 -15.00
C THR A 260 36.67 -18.84 -15.11
N LEU A 261 37.59 -17.94 -14.76
CA LEU A 261 37.43 -16.49 -14.90
C LEU A 261 38.24 -15.97 -16.09
N GLY A 262 37.59 -15.21 -16.97
CA GLY A 262 38.22 -14.44 -18.04
C GLY A 262 39.06 -13.27 -17.52
N ALA A 263 39.88 -12.68 -18.40
CA ALA A 263 40.75 -11.55 -18.05
C ALA A 263 39.94 -10.35 -17.54
N GLY A 264 40.24 -9.88 -16.32
CA GLY A 264 39.55 -8.75 -15.68
C GLY A 264 38.17 -9.07 -15.08
N GLU A 265 37.70 -10.32 -15.17
CA GLU A 265 36.43 -10.74 -14.56
C GLU A 265 36.52 -10.90 -13.05
N TYR A 266 35.36 -10.81 -12.40
CA TYR A 266 35.18 -10.86 -10.95
C TYR A 266 34.35 -12.09 -10.54
N ALA A 267 34.66 -12.63 -9.37
CA ALA A 267 33.83 -13.61 -8.67
C ALA A 267 33.54 -13.13 -7.24
N ILE A 268 32.29 -13.26 -6.81
CA ILE A 268 31.89 -13.01 -5.42
C ILE A 268 31.81 -14.33 -4.68
N VAL A 269 32.52 -14.40 -3.54
CA VAL A 269 32.53 -15.55 -2.64
C VAL A 269 31.86 -15.18 -1.33
N TYR A 270 30.77 -15.86 -0.97
CA TYR A 270 30.05 -15.67 0.28
C TYR A 270 30.56 -16.62 1.37
N PHE A 271 30.90 -16.10 2.54
CA PHE A 271 31.37 -16.88 3.69
C PHE A 271 30.20 -17.36 4.56
N SER A 272 29.42 -18.29 4.01
CA SER A 272 28.17 -18.79 4.61
C SER A 272 28.38 -20.02 5.50
N GLY A 273 29.54 -20.68 5.45
CA GLY A 273 29.80 -21.92 6.20
C GLY A 273 29.14 -23.15 5.61
N ARG A 274 28.78 -23.12 4.33
CA ARG A 274 28.19 -24.23 3.57
C ARG A 274 28.85 -24.27 2.19
N GLU A 275 29.10 -25.46 1.66
CA GLU A 275 29.47 -25.62 0.26
C GLU A 275 28.19 -25.97 -0.49
N ASP A 276 27.78 -25.11 -1.42
CA ASP A 276 26.63 -25.36 -2.27
C ASP A 276 27.11 -25.28 -3.73
N SER A 277 27.06 -26.41 -4.43
CA SER A 277 27.53 -26.52 -5.82
C SER A 277 26.46 -26.19 -6.85
N ASP A 278 25.20 -26.05 -6.42
CA ASP A 278 24.04 -26.13 -7.31
C ASP A 278 23.32 -24.77 -7.52
N SER A 279 23.69 -23.72 -6.77
CA SER A 279 23.00 -22.41 -6.78
C SER A 279 23.59 -21.35 -7.72
N GLY A 280 24.74 -21.60 -8.36
CA GLY A 280 25.41 -20.58 -9.20
C GLY A 280 26.12 -19.46 -8.41
N GLU A 281 25.87 -19.32 -7.10
CA GLU A 281 26.67 -18.51 -6.18
C GLU A 281 27.82 -19.32 -5.57
N ILE A 282 28.95 -18.68 -5.28
CA ILE A 282 30.09 -19.36 -4.63
C ILE A 282 29.97 -19.20 -3.12
N HIS A 283 29.77 -20.31 -2.42
CA HIS A 283 29.72 -20.35 -0.96
C HIS A 283 30.92 -21.09 -0.36
N ALA A 284 31.68 -20.40 0.50
CA ALA A 284 32.78 -20.99 1.24
C ALA A 284 32.29 -21.84 2.43
N SER A 285 32.97 -22.96 2.68
CA SER A 285 32.68 -23.90 3.78
C SER A 285 32.89 -23.33 5.19
N PHE A 286 33.51 -22.15 5.30
CA PHE A 286 33.73 -21.45 6.56
C PHE A 286 33.07 -20.06 6.57
N ARG A 287 33.00 -19.47 7.76
CA ARG A 287 32.44 -18.14 8.01
C ARG A 287 33.54 -17.20 8.48
N LEU A 288 33.49 -15.95 8.05
CA LEU A 288 34.24 -14.88 8.69
C LEU A 288 33.53 -14.48 10.00
N GLY A 289 34.24 -14.62 11.12
CA GLY A 289 33.80 -14.26 12.46
C GLY A 289 34.18 -12.84 12.87
N LYS A 290 33.57 -12.35 13.96
CA LYS A 290 33.82 -11.00 14.53
C LYS A 290 35.28 -10.75 14.96
N GLY A 291 36.08 -11.80 15.13
CA GLY A 291 37.47 -11.73 15.55
C GLY A 291 38.48 -11.88 14.41
N ASP A 292 38.01 -12.21 13.21
CA ASP A 292 38.91 -12.37 12.07
C ASP A 292 39.42 -11.01 11.64
N SER A 293 40.70 -10.97 11.28
CA SER A 293 41.42 -9.75 10.90
C SER A 293 42.17 -9.90 9.58
N ALA A 294 41.94 -11.02 8.89
CA ALA A 294 42.62 -11.34 7.66
C ALA A 294 41.78 -12.28 6.78
N LEU A 295 41.91 -12.11 5.48
CA LEU A 295 41.51 -13.08 4.47
C LEU A 295 42.69 -13.22 3.50
N LEU A 296 43.07 -14.46 3.21
CA LEU A 296 44.15 -14.78 2.30
C LEU A 296 43.66 -15.66 1.16
N LEU A 297 44.34 -15.52 0.02
CA LEU A 297 44.26 -16.37 -1.15
C LEU A 297 45.62 -17.04 -1.33
N SER A 298 45.63 -18.35 -1.49
CA SER A 298 46.84 -19.14 -1.73
C SER A 298 46.71 -20.00 -2.99
N ASN A 299 47.84 -20.40 -3.57
CA ASN A 299 47.89 -21.31 -4.71
C ASN A 299 47.85 -22.79 -4.29
N GLY A 300 47.84 -23.70 -5.27
CA GLY A 300 47.83 -25.16 -5.04
C GLY A 300 49.00 -25.73 -4.24
N MET A 301 50.06 -24.95 -4.00
CA MET A 301 51.19 -25.33 -3.15
C MET A 301 51.09 -24.75 -1.73
N GLY A 302 49.99 -24.05 -1.41
CA GLY A 302 49.79 -23.37 -0.11
C GLY A 302 50.58 -22.07 0.05
N SER A 303 51.17 -21.53 -1.02
CA SER A 303 51.85 -20.22 -0.98
C SER A 303 50.80 -19.11 -1.03
N VAL A 304 50.88 -18.13 -0.12
CA VAL A 304 49.95 -16.99 -0.06
C VAL A 304 50.30 -15.98 -1.15
N ILE A 305 49.31 -15.61 -1.97
CA ILE A 305 49.49 -14.77 -3.17
C ILE A 305 48.74 -13.44 -3.08
N SER A 306 47.70 -13.39 -2.26
CA SER A 306 46.97 -12.16 -1.92
C SER A 306 46.52 -12.27 -0.45
N MET A 307 46.59 -11.15 0.27
CA MET A 307 46.19 -11.09 1.67
C MET A 307 45.64 -9.70 1.99
N PHE A 308 44.43 -9.67 2.52
CA PHE A 308 43.79 -8.48 3.06
C PHE A 308 43.80 -8.62 4.57
N ASN A 309 44.42 -7.66 5.25
CA ASN A 309 44.35 -7.54 6.70
C ASN A 309 43.52 -6.31 7.05
N TRP A 310 42.82 -6.38 8.18
CA TRP A 310 42.06 -5.26 8.71
C TRP A 310 42.12 -5.21 10.24
N THR A 311 41.86 -4.01 10.75
CA THR A 311 41.77 -3.72 12.17
C THR A 311 40.32 -3.83 12.63
N ASN A 312 40.09 -4.62 13.68
CA ASN A 312 38.76 -4.74 14.29
C ASN A 312 38.47 -3.60 15.27
N PRO A 313 37.20 -3.13 15.39
CA PRO A 313 36.03 -3.61 14.65
C PRO A 313 35.87 -2.94 13.27
N VAL A 314 35.50 -3.72 12.25
CA VAL A 314 34.95 -3.20 10.98
C VAL A 314 33.43 -3.09 11.14
N TYR A 315 32.88 -1.89 10.92
CA TYR A 315 31.43 -1.65 11.01
C TYR A 315 30.68 -2.37 9.88
N PRO A 316 29.40 -2.73 10.08
CA PRO A 316 28.59 -3.22 8.98
C PRO A 316 28.55 -2.21 7.83
N GLY A 317 28.51 -2.72 6.60
CA GLY A 317 28.48 -1.88 5.41
C GLY A 317 29.83 -1.28 4.99
N ILE A 318 30.87 -1.44 5.82
CA ILE A 318 32.24 -1.01 5.49
C ILE A 318 33.03 -2.18 4.89
N SER A 319 33.52 -1.99 3.66
CA SER A 319 34.42 -2.93 3.00
C SER A 319 35.89 -2.58 3.21
N VAL A 320 36.75 -3.58 3.05
CA VAL A 320 38.21 -3.49 3.02
C VAL A 320 38.62 -3.60 1.55
N VAL A 321 39.18 -2.53 0.99
CA VAL A 321 39.52 -2.40 -0.44
C VAL A 321 41.03 -2.51 -0.72
N ALA A 322 41.84 -2.45 0.34
CA ALA A 322 43.25 -2.79 0.38
C ALA A 322 43.63 -3.06 1.85
N PRO A 323 44.82 -3.63 2.16
CA PRO A 323 45.25 -3.84 3.56
C PRO A 323 45.10 -2.57 4.40
N ASP A 324 44.34 -2.66 5.49
CA ASP A 324 43.97 -1.55 6.39
C ASP A 324 43.38 -0.30 5.69
N THR A 325 42.76 -0.46 4.52
CA THR A 325 42.09 0.60 3.77
C THR A 325 40.63 0.27 3.58
N TYR A 326 39.75 1.19 3.97
CA TYR A 326 38.32 0.94 4.13
C TYR A 326 37.48 1.83 3.21
N CYS A 327 36.28 1.39 2.85
CA CYS A 327 35.32 2.16 2.05
C CYS A 327 33.90 2.00 2.62
N ALA A 328 33.13 3.10 2.62
CA ALA A 328 31.72 3.09 3.02
C ALA A 328 30.74 2.88 1.83
N PHE A 329 31.28 2.77 0.62
CA PHE A 329 30.54 2.59 -0.63
C PHE A 329 31.04 1.34 -1.35
N PRO A 330 30.69 0.13 -0.86
CA PRO A 330 31.17 -1.11 -1.43
C PRO A 330 30.64 -1.33 -2.85
N THR A 331 31.46 -1.96 -3.72
CA THR A 331 31.18 -2.07 -5.16
C THR A 331 31.30 -3.52 -5.66
N PRO A 332 30.47 -4.45 -5.18
CA PRO A 332 30.60 -5.86 -5.54
C PRO A 332 30.46 -6.09 -7.05
N GLY A 333 31.44 -6.77 -7.62
CA GLY A 333 31.54 -7.11 -9.04
C GLY A 333 32.06 -5.97 -9.92
N GLN A 334 32.63 -4.91 -9.34
CA GLN A 334 33.09 -3.70 -10.05
C GLN A 334 34.42 -3.20 -9.48
N ASP A 335 35.05 -2.23 -10.16
CA ASP A 335 36.24 -1.58 -9.61
C ASP A 335 35.91 -0.84 -8.30
N ASN A 336 36.73 -1.05 -7.26
CA ASN A 336 36.60 -0.40 -5.95
C ASN A 336 36.35 1.11 -6.04
N SER A 337 35.46 1.61 -5.18
CA SER A 337 35.30 3.05 -4.97
C SER A 337 36.62 3.73 -4.58
N ARG A 338 36.82 4.95 -5.08
CA ARG A 338 37.99 5.79 -4.75
C ARG A 338 37.82 6.53 -3.42
N GLU A 339 36.63 6.47 -2.82
CA GLU A 339 36.28 7.16 -1.59
C GLU A 339 36.62 6.28 -0.38
N THR A 340 37.87 6.38 0.06
CA THR A 340 38.38 5.61 1.20
C THR A 340 38.24 6.37 2.51
N LEU A 341 37.99 5.65 3.60
CA LEU A 341 37.92 6.23 4.94
C LEU A 341 39.31 6.56 5.49
N PRO A 342 39.48 7.69 6.19
CA PRO A 342 40.76 8.06 6.79
C PRO A 342 41.11 7.20 8.02
N SER A 343 40.11 6.63 8.70
CA SER A 343 40.28 5.66 9.80
C SER A 343 38.94 4.98 10.10
N LEU A 344 38.94 3.99 11.01
CA LEU A 344 37.71 3.41 11.59
C LEU A 344 37.34 4.03 12.96
N THR A 345 38.06 5.06 13.41
CA THR A 345 37.76 5.69 14.71
C THR A 345 36.76 6.81 14.53
N LEU A 346 35.60 6.69 15.18
CA LEU A 346 34.60 7.75 15.23
C LEU A 346 34.96 8.80 16.27
N SER A 347 34.75 10.07 15.94
CA SER A 347 34.88 11.20 16.87
C SER A 347 33.60 12.04 16.90
N ALA A 348 33.27 12.60 18.05
CA ALA A 348 32.05 13.42 18.18
C ALA A 348 32.16 14.71 17.36
N MET A 349 31.07 15.10 16.70
CA MET A 349 30.89 16.41 16.09
C MET A 349 30.92 17.52 17.16
N ASP A 350 31.31 18.72 16.75
CA ASP A 350 31.30 19.93 17.55
C ASP A 350 30.78 21.10 16.70
N GLY A 351 30.69 22.30 17.27
CA GLY A 351 30.10 23.46 16.58
C GLY A 351 30.88 23.96 15.35
N SER A 352 32.00 23.33 14.97
CA SER A 352 32.68 23.59 13.69
C SER A 352 32.15 22.72 12.54
N ASP A 353 31.40 21.65 12.84
CA ASP A 353 30.74 20.83 11.85
C ASP A 353 29.53 21.58 11.26
N PRO A 354 29.31 21.53 9.93
CA PRO A 354 28.29 22.35 9.29
C PRO A 354 26.87 21.81 9.45
N ILE A 355 26.69 20.49 9.61
CA ILE A 355 25.38 19.85 9.67
C ILE A 355 25.14 19.29 11.06
N HIS A 356 23.97 19.59 11.61
CA HIS A 356 23.54 19.11 12.92
C HIS A 356 22.11 18.55 12.90
N ILE A 357 21.81 17.56 13.74
CA ILE A 357 20.44 17.16 14.07
C ILE A 357 19.75 18.32 14.80
N ASN A 358 18.68 18.86 14.23
CA ASN A 358 17.92 19.97 14.81
C ASN A 358 16.74 19.50 15.67
N GLU A 359 15.93 18.59 15.14
CA GLU A 359 14.68 18.15 15.77
C GLU A 359 14.33 16.72 15.33
N VAL A 360 13.81 15.90 16.24
CA VAL A 360 13.33 14.54 15.97
C VAL A 360 11.93 14.37 16.52
N LEU A 361 11.02 13.88 15.68
CA LEU A 361 9.70 13.43 16.11
C LEU A 361 9.54 11.92 15.89
N LYS A 362 9.49 11.18 17.00
CA LYS A 362 9.34 9.72 16.98
C LYS A 362 7.89 9.27 16.80
N LEU A 363 6.97 9.80 17.60
CA LEU A 363 5.55 9.42 17.59
C LEU A 363 4.75 10.53 16.89
N ASN A 364 4.57 10.39 15.58
CA ASN A 364 3.87 11.37 14.76
C ASN A 364 2.40 10.97 14.58
N GLU A 365 1.49 11.67 15.24
CA GLU A 365 0.04 11.54 15.07
C GLU A 365 -0.55 12.75 14.31
N TYR A 366 -0.02 13.94 14.59
CA TYR A 366 -0.59 15.23 14.19
C TYR A 366 0.38 16.18 13.47
N SER A 367 1.66 15.83 13.25
CA SER A 367 2.65 16.76 12.66
C SER A 367 2.51 16.89 11.14
N ILE A 368 3.57 16.72 10.34
CA ILE A 368 3.49 16.65 8.87
C ILE A 368 3.19 15.23 8.39
N ARG A 369 2.61 15.09 7.19
CA ARG A 369 2.46 13.83 6.47
C ARG A 369 3.56 13.70 5.43
N ASP A 370 3.94 12.48 5.13
CA ASP A 370 4.80 12.20 3.97
C ASP A 370 4.01 12.21 2.64
N CYS A 371 4.74 12.10 1.54
CA CYS A 371 4.18 12.09 0.18
C CYS A 371 3.29 10.88 -0.13
N PHE A 372 3.25 9.89 0.75
CA PHE A 372 2.35 8.73 0.67
C PHE A 372 1.08 8.93 1.52
N GLY A 373 0.98 10.03 2.25
CA GLY A 373 -0.14 10.34 3.13
C GLY A 373 -0.01 9.76 4.55
N ASP A 374 1.11 9.11 4.87
CA ASP A 374 1.37 8.50 6.17
C ASP A 374 1.97 9.51 7.17
N ARG A 375 1.78 9.21 8.46
CA ARG A 375 2.38 9.94 9.57
C ARG A 375 3.67 9.24 10.04
N SER A 376 4.67 9.22 9.17
CA SER A 376 5.96 8.61 9.49
C SER A 376 6.72 9.43 10.56
N PRO A 377 7.54 8.80 11.43
CA PRO A 377 8.53 9.51 12.24
C PRO A 377 9.47 10.31 11.33
N TRP A 378 10.06 11.39 11.83
CA TRP A 378 10.97 12.21 11.03
C TRP A 378 12.09 12.82 11.87
N VAL A 379 13.20 13.12 11.20
CA VAL A 379 14.31 13.92 11.70
C VAL A 379 14.51 15.13 10.80
N GLU A 380 14.89 16.25 11.41
CA GLU A 380 15.33 17.44 10.73
C GLU A 380 16.82 17.69 10.94
N LEU A 381 17.52 17.95 9.84
CA LEU A 381 18.91 18.37 9.82
C LEU A 381 19.02 19.86 9.52
N TYR A 382 19.96 20.55 10.16
CA TYR A 382 20.21 21.99 10.01
C TYR A 382 21.64 22.26 9.56
N ASN A 383 21.81 23.17 8.59
CA ASN A 383 23.11 23.68 8.18
C ASN A 383 23.47 24.96 8.96
N SER A 384 24.38 24.82 9.93
CA SER A 384 24.86 25.90 10.80
C SER A 384 25.83 26.87 10.10
N SER A 385 26.37 26.49 8.93
CA SER A 385 27.39 27.27 8.23
C SER A 385 26.81 28.40 7.36
N ASP A 386 27.69 29.25 6.81
CA ASP A 386 27.34 30.34 5.89
C ASP A 386 27.47 29.92 4.40
N SER A 387 27.68 28.63 4.14
CA SER A 387 27.82 28.03 2.81
C SER A 387 26.90 26.81 2.65
N ALA A 388 26.53 26.46 1.42
CA ALA A 388 25.81 25.20 1.19
C ALA A 388 26.68 24.01 1.62
N ALA A 389 26.09 23.05 2.31
CA ALA A 389 26.78 21.88 2.84
C ALA A 389 26.22 20.61 2.17
N SER A 390 27.11 19.81 1.59
CA SER A 390 26.76 18.54 0.95
C SER A 390 26.52 17.46 2.01
N LEU A 391 25.55 16.57 1.75
CA LEU A 391 25.32 15.35 2.51
C LEU A 391 25.89 14.11 1.82
N SER A 392 26.60 14.26 0.70
CA SER A 392 27.39 13.15 0.13
C SER A 392 28.41 12.68 1.17
N GLY A 393 28.53 11.36 1.37
CA GLY A 393 29.33 10.80 2.46
C GLY A 393 28.66 10.83 3.85
N CYS A 394 27.41 11.26 3.97
CA CYS A 394 26.69 11.26 5.25
C CYS A 394 25.72 10.08 5.38
N PHE A 395 25.42 9.71 6.63
CA PHE A 395 24.59 8.57 6.98
C PHE A 395 23.64 8.88 8.14
N LEU A 396 22.48 8.20 8.16
CA LEU A 396 21.60 8.09 9.32
C LEU A 396 21.53 6.65 9.82
N SER A 397 21.44 6.48 11.14
CA SER A 397 21.22 5.17 11.76
C SER A 397 20.45 5.26 13.07
N ASP A 398 19.67 4.23 13.36
CA ASP A 398 19.01 3.92 14.65
C ASP A 398 19.79 2.87 15.47
N ASP A 399 20.99 2.46 15.01
CA ASP A 399 21.80 1.41 15.61
C ASP A 399 23.27 1.84 15.73
N ALA A 400 23.76 1.97 16.97
CA ALA A 400 25.14 2.34 17.27
C ALA A 400 26.18 1.28 16.84
N ASP A 401 25.78 0.02 16.67
CA ASP A 401 26.63 -1.04 16.14
C ASP A 401 26.63 -1.10 14.59
N ASP A 402 25.79 -0.28 13.94
CA ASP A 402 25.65 -0.11 12.49
C ASP A 402 25.48 1.39 12.10
N PRO A 403 26.50 2.24 12.29
CA PRO A 403 26.36 3.68 12.07
C PRO A 403 26.30 4.09 10.58
N PHE A 404 26.48 3.15 9.65
CA PHE A 404 26.46 3.37 8.19
C PHE A 404 25.18 2.84 7.52
N LYS A 405 24.10 2.67 8.29
CA LYS A 405 22.88 1.95 7.88
C LYS A 405 22.15 2.55 6.67
N TRP A 406 22.01 3.87 6.58
CA TRP A 406 21.36 4.54 5.45
C TRP A 406 22.18 5.74 4.96
N ALA A 407 22.69 5.66 3.73
CA ALA A 407 23.45 6.72 3.09
C ALA A 407 22.53 7.78 2.47
N PHE A 408 22.91 9.05 2.60
CA PHE A 408 22.22 10.13 1.89
C PHE A 408 22.49 10.06 0.37
N PRO A 409 21.50 10.40 -0.48
CA PRO A 409 21.77 10.69 -1.88
C PRO A 409 22.55 12.00 -2.03
N GLU A 410 22.95 12.32 -3.27
CA GLU A 410 23.56 13.61 -3.62
C GLU A 410 22.58 14.78 -3.39
N VAL A 411 22.57 15.30 -2.16
CA VAL A 411 21.75 16.43 -1.72
C VAL A 411 22.60 17.41 -0.90
N SER A 412 22.23 18.68 -0.93
CA SER A 412 22.87 19.72 -0.13
C SER A 412 21.83 20.54 0.61
N ILE A 413 22.21 21.03 1.79
CA ILE A 413 21.41 21.97 2.57
C ILE A 413 21.98 23.38 2.37
N GLU A 414 21.17 24.32 1.92
CA GLU A 414 21.56 25.73 1.75
C GLU A 414 22.00 26.37 3.09
N PRO A 415 22.77 27.48 3.08
CA PRO A 415 23.19 28.16 4.31
C PRO A 415 22.01 28.48 5.23
N LYS A 416 22.10 28.11 6.51
CA LYS A 416 21.01 28.25 7.50
C LYS A 416 19.71 27.53 7.12
N GLY A 417 19.76 26.59 6.18
CA GLY A 417 18.63 25.79 5.71
C GLY A 417 18.37 24.57 6.59
N TYR A 418 17.19 23.96 6.38
CA TYR A 418 16.71 22.78 7.08
C TYR A 418 16.31 21.70 6.06
N LEU A 419 16.51 20.43 6.42
CA LEU A 419 16.13 19.28 5.61
C LEU A 419 15.40 18.25 6.47
N ILE A 420 14.20 17.88 6.05
CA ILE A 420 13.40 16.84 6.70
C ILE A 420 13.67 15.50 6.02
N VAL A 421 13.88 14.48 6.84
CA VAL A 421 14.02 13.08 6.40
C VAL A 421 13.01 12.23 7.19
N PHE A 422 12.16 11.49 6.47
CA PHE A 422 11.21 10.58 7.09
C PHE A 422 11.90 9.24 7.44
N LEU A 423 11.73 8.79 8.68
CA LEU A 423 12.28 7.53 9.19
C LEU A 423 11.24 6.43 9.01
N SER A 424 10.92 6.08 7.76
CA SER A 424 9.70 5.31 7.43
C SER A 424 9.93 3.88 6.95
N GLY A 425 11.17 3.45 6.74
CA GLY A 425 11.49 2.14 6.16
C GLY A 425 11.22 2.01 4.66
N LYS A 426 10.86 3.10 3.96
CA LYS A 426 10.48 3.07 2.52
C LYS A 426 11.67 3.18 1.58
N ASN A 427 12.83 3.61 2.08
CA ASN A 427 14.08 3.75 1.32
C ASN A 427 13.96 4.59 0.02
N GLN A 428 13.31 5.76 0.09
CA GLN A 428 13.16 6.68 -1.05
C GLN A 428 14.26 7.74 -1.02
N THR A 429 15.03 7.82 -2.11
CA THR A 429 16.17 8.74 -2.25
C THR A 429 15.95 9.86 -3.28
N GLU A 430 14.77 9.92 -3.89
CA GLU A 430 14.36 11.00 -4.81
C GLU A 430 13.16 11.76 -4.22
N GLY A 431 13.14 13.09 -4.37
CA GLY A 431 12.06 13.93 -3.83
C GLY A 431 12.10 14.03 -2.31
N GLN A 432 10.99 13.68 -1.62
CA GLN A 432 11.01 13.55 -0.16
C GLN A 432 11.87 12.35 0.25
N LEU A 433 12.78 12.55 1.20
CA LEU A 433 13.72 11.51 1.61
C LEU A 433 13.08 10.60 2.66
N HIS A 434 13.24 9.28 2.46
CA HIS A 434 12.79 8.25 3.37
C HIS A 434 13.91 7.24 3.65
N THR A 435 14.23 7.00 4.91
CA THR A 435 15.26 6.02 5.27
C THR A 435 14.79 4.58 5.02
N SER A 436 15.74 3.64 4.97
CA SER A 436 15.49 2.19 4.89
C SER A 436 15.04 1.58 6.22
N PHE A 437 14.92 2.37 7.29
CA PHE A 437 14.51 1.93 8.62
C PHE A 437 13.42 2.84 9.23
N THR A 438 12.83 2.41 10.33
CA THR A 438 11.89 3.22 11.13
C THR A 438 12.26 3.10 12.59
N LEU A 439 12.05 4.16 13.37
CA LEU A 439 12.26 4.09 14.82
C LEU A 439 11.18 3.24 15.47
N SER A 440 11.56 2.07 15.98
CA SER A 440 10.66 1.20 16.73
C SER A 440 10.36 1.77 18.12
N ASN A 441 9.30 1.27 18.78
CA ASN A 441 8.98 1.68 20.15
C ASN A 441 10.10 1.43 21.17
N ARG A 442 11.12 0.62 20.82
CA ARG A 442 12.26 0.27 21.68
C ARG A 442 13.59 0.93 21.28
N GLU A 443 13.64 1.63 20.16
CA GLU A 443 14.79 2.42 19.76
C GLU A 443 14.71 3.82 20.34
N TYR A 444 15.81 4.26 20.94
CA TYR A 444 15.88 5.50 21.71
C TYR A 444 17.10 6.32 21.33
N GLU A 445 17.70 6.05 20.18
CA GLU A 445 18.86 6.76 19.67
C GLU A 445 18.71 6.94 18.17
N LEU A 446 19.04 8.13 17.69
CA LEU A 446 19.22 8.41 16.28
C LEU A 446 20.59 9.06 16.09
N MET A 447 21.33 8.56 15.12
CA MET A 447 22.69 8.99 14.82
C MET A 447 22.76 9.63 13.43
N PHE A 448 23.60 10.65 13.33
CA PHE A 448 24.03 11.26 12.08
C PHE A 448 25.56 11.18 11.99
N LEU A 449 26.09 10.75 10.85
CA LEU A 449 27.52 10.52 10.65
C LEU A 449 27.99 11.10 9.32
N SER A 450 29.21 11.65 9.31
CA SER A 450 29.96 12.03 8.11
C SER A 450 31.22 11.18 7.97
N SER A 451 31.37 10.49 6.84
CA SER A 451 32.49 9.57 6.57
C SER A 451 33.80 10.29 6.24
N ASP A 452 33.75 11.52 5.72
CA ASP A 452 34.93 12.28 5.28
C ASP A 452 35.92 12.53 6.42
N ALA A 453 35.40 12.84 7.60
CA ALA A 453 36.18 13.10 8.81
C ALA A 453 35.94 12.04 9.91
N MET A 454 35.13 11.01 9.65
CA MET A 454 34.68 10.03 10.65
C MET A 454 34.10 10.70 11.89
N ARG A 455 33.20 11.66 11.66
CA ARG A 455 32.55 12.44 12.72
C ARG A 455 31.09 12.04 12.85
N TYR A 456 30.58 12.03 14.08
CA TYR A 456 29.20 11.67 14.35
C TYR A 456 28.58 12.53 15.44
N GLU A 457 27.26 12.64 15.41
CA GLU A 457 26.45 13.06 16.55
C GLU A 457 25.31 12.07 16.75
N SER A 458 24.75 12.09 17.96
CA SER A 458 23.65 11.21 18.34
C SER A 458 22.68 11.96 19.24
N ILE A 459 21.39 11.79 19.00
CA ILE A 459 20.34 12.28 19.88
C ILE A 459 19.71 11.10 20.62
N GLN A 460 19.71 11.19 21.95
CA GLN A 460 19.07 10.20 22.81
C GLN A 460 17.61 10.63 23.01
N LEU A 461 16.68 9.76 22.63
CA LEU A 461 15.24 9.95 22.72
C LEU A 461 14.75 9.35 24.04
N ASP A 462 14.05 10.13 24.85
CA ASP A 462 13.52 9.62 26.11
C ASP A 462 12.47 8.52 25.86
N PRO A 463 12.52 7.38 26.58
CA PRO A 463 11.55 6.32 26.41
C PRO A 463 10.11 6.71 26.79
N LYS A 464 9.92 7.84 27.46
CA LYS A 464 8.61 8.39 27.83
C LYS A 464 8.06 9.42 26.85
N LEU A 465 8.66 9.60 25.67
CA LEU A 465 8.08 10.48 24.65
C LEU A 465 6.62 10.10 24.39
N GLY A 466 5.73 11.06 24.60
CA GLY A 466 4.32 10.94 24.28
C GLY A 466 4.06 11.27 22.80
N ASP A 467 2.84 11.00 22.36
CA ASP A 467 2.39 11.34 21.02
C ASP A 467 2.65 12.83 20.72
N ASN A 468 3.23 13.10 19.55
CA ASN A 468 3.56 14.44 19.06
C ASN A 468 4.56 15.25 19.89
N VAL A 469 5.29 14.65 20.82
CA VAL A 469 6.41 15.30 21.50
C VAL A 469 7.69 15.11 20.69
N SER A 470 8.25 16.21 20.17
CA SER A 470 9.56 16.20 19.53
C SER A 470 10.68 16.53 20.52
N VAL A 471 11.89 16.11 20.17
CA VAL A 471 13.13 16.45 20.86
C VAL A 471 13.97 17.31 19.93
N GLY A 472 14.41 18.48 20.39
CA GLY A 472 15.20 19.39 19.57
C GLY A 472 16.24 20.16 20.38
N ILE A 473 17.15 20.82 19.67
CA ILE A 473 18.20 21.66 20.27
C ILE A 473 17.69 23.10 20.41
N SER A 474 17.72 23.66 21.62
CA SER A 474 17.35 25.05 21.89
C SER A 474 18.45 26.04 21.48
N ALA A 475 18.12 27.34 21.45
CA ALA A 475 19.04 28.40 21.06
C ALA A 475 20.30 28.51 21.95
N ASP A 476 20.26 27.97 23.18
CA ASP A 476 21.41 27.89 24.09
C ASP A 476 22.25 26.61 23.93
N GLY A 477 21.88 25.73 22.99
CA GLY A 477 22.55 24.45 22.70
C GLY A 477 22.11 23.28 23.58
N SER A 478 21.09 23.45 24.43
CA SER A 478 20.56 22.37 25.28
C SER A 478 19.55 21.49 24.52
N LEU A 479 19.47 20.21 24.88
CA LEU A 479 18.39 19.34 24.43
C LEU A 479 17.09 19.70 25.16
N ARG A 480 16.01 19.92 24.41
CA ARG A 480 14.69 20.29 24.91
C ARG A 480 13.59 19.47 24.25
N TYR A 481 12.42 19.47 24.88
CA TYR A 481 11.22 18.80 24.40
C TYR A 481 10.19 19.84 23.96
N TYR A 482 9.44 19.54 22.90
CA TYR A 482 8.44 20.44 22.34
C TYR A 482 7.13 19.68 22.08
N SER A 483 6.02 20.21 22.58
CA SER A 483 4.67 19.67 22.33
C SER A 483 4.09 20.11 20.98
N SER A 484 4.71 21.12 20.36
CA SER A 484 4.39 21.63 19.03
C SER A 484 5.67 21.61 18.18
N PRO A 485 5.91 20.51 17.43
CA PRO A 485 7.11 20.38 16.59
C PRO A 485 7.20 21.44 15.50
N THR A 486 8.42 21.76 15.05
CA THR A 486 8.71 22.85 14.09
C THR A 486 9.33 22.38 12.77
N PRO A 487 8.69 21.47 12.02
CA PRO A 487 9.25 20.97 10.77
C PRO A 487 9.46 22.09 9.74
N GLY A 488 10.66 22.12 9.17
CA GLY A 488 11.13 23.06 8.16
C GLY A 488 11.70 24.37 8.72
N GLY A 489 11.97 24.47 10.03
CA GLY A 489 12.36 25.74 10.64
C GLY A 489 12.93 25.64 12.05
N PRO A 490 13.30 26.79 12.67
CA PRO A 490 13.94 26.80 13.98
C PRO A 490 12.98 26.42 15.11
N ASN A 491 13.52 25.70 16.11
CA ASN A 491 12.86 25.29 17.35
C ASN A 491 12.48 26.49 18.23
N THR A 492 11.38 27.16 17.88
CA THR A 492 10.95 28.45 18.47
C THR A 492 9.69 28.34 19.33
N THR A 493 9.11 27.14 19.43
CA THR A 493 7.99 26.86 20.32
C THR A 493 8.46 26.71 21.77
N HIS A 494 7.52 26.64 22.72
CA HIS A 494 7.87 26.57 24.14
C HIS A 494 8.71 25.33 24.44
N GLU A 495 9.85 25.53 25.08
CA GLU A 495 10.76 24.46 25.47
C GLU A 495 10.38 23.88 26.84
N PHE A 496 10.40 22.55 26.96
CA PHE A 496 10.19 21.84 28.21
C PHE A 496 11.46 21.13 28.65
N GLY A 497 11.62 20.92 29.97
CA GLY A 497 12.78 20.26 30.55
C GLY A 497 12.72 18.73 30.52
N SER A 498 11.52 18.16 30.34
CA SER A 498 11.30 16.72 30.27
C SER A 498 10.13 16.36 29.34
N PRO A 499 10.07 15.13 28.79
CA PRO A 499 8.95 14.72 27.94
C PRO A 499 7.63 14.64 28.72
N ASP A 500 7.66 14.35 30.02
CA ASP A 500 6.47 14.35 30.87
C ASP A 500 5.84 15.76 31.00
N GLU A 501 6.67 16.82 30.94
CA GLU A 501 6.21 18.21 30.92
C GLU A 501 5.66 18.63 29.54
N ALA A 502 6.22 18.07 28.46
CA ALA A 502 5.79 18.33 27.08
C ALA A 502 4.62 17.43 26.64
N ALA A 503 4.36 16.33 27.35
CA ALA A 503 3.35 15.35 26.99
C ALA A 503 1.99 16.02 26.87
N ILE A 504 1.32 15.75 25.74
CA ILE A 504 -0.07 16.15 25.52
C ILE A 504 -0.98 15.23 26.34
N THR A 505 -0.92 15.34 27.66
CA THR A 505 -2.01 14.85 28.52
C THR A 505 -3.05 15.95 28.55
N THR A 506 -4.31 15.66 28.21
CA THR A 506 -5.39 16.64 28.38
C THR A 506 -5.38 17.13 29.83
N ASP A 507 -4.89 18.37 30.03
CA ASP A 507 -4.85 19.01 31.33
C ASP A 507 -6.27 19.46 31.69
N MET A 508 -6.97 18.56 32.41
CA MET A 508 -8.34 18.80 32.88
C MET A 508 -8.41 19.90 33.96
N SER A 509 -7.30 20.53 34.36
CA SER A 509 -7.26 21.68 35.28
C SER A 509 -7.21 23.04 34.56
N GLY A 510 -7.00 23.04 33.24
CA GLY A 510 -6.95 24.23 32.39
C GLY A 510 -8.20 24.46 31.55
N VAL A 511 -8.02 25.03 30.35
CA VAL A 511 -9.08 25.14 29.33
C VAL A 511 -8.99 23.95 28.39
N TYR A 512 -10.07 23.19 28.26
CA TYR A 512 -10.13 21.99 27.42
C TYR A 512 -11.50 21.86 26.71
N ILE A 513 -11.59 20.98 25.72
CA ILE A 513 -12.81 20.68 24.98
C ILE A 513 -13.70 19.76 25.83
N SER A 514 -14.84 20.26 26.30
CA SER A 514 -15.76 19.51 27.16
C SER A 514 -16.77 18.68 26.38
N GLU A 515 -17.31 19.20 25.28
CA GLU A 515 -18.39 18.57 24.53
C GLU A 515 -18.43 19.07 23.08
N VAL A 516 -18.80 18.20 22.15
CA VAL A 516 -18.82 18.44 20.71
C VAL A 516 -20.07 17.86 20.08
N SER A 517 -20.64 18.58 19.12
CA SER A 517 -21.78 18.13 18.31
C SER A 517 -21.55 18.42 16.84
N ALA A 518 -21.75 17.40 16.01
CA ALA A 518 -21.56 17.44 14.55
C ALA A 518 -22.83 17.11 13.74
N VAL A 519 -23.88 16.59 14.39
CA VAL A 519 -25.09 16.12 13.68
C VAL A 519 -26.33 16.88 14.11
N LYS A 520 -26.81 17.70 13.20
CA LYS A 520 -28.05 18.47 13.35
C LYS A 520 -29.25 17.78 12.74
N ALA A 521 -30.44 18.11 13.25
CA ALA A 521 -31.68 17.65 12.67
C ALA A 521 -31.76 18.05 11.19
N ALA A 522 -32.33 17.16 10.35
CA ALA A 522 -32.48 17.41 8.93
C ALA A 522 -33.21 18.75 8.69
N LYS A 523 -32.62 19.63 7.86
CA LYS A 523 -33.11 20.98 7.55
C LYS A 523 -33.05 21.99 8.71
N SER A 524 -32.39 21.65 9.81
CA SER A 524 -32.07 22.63 10.84
C SER A 524 -31.09 23.67 10.33
N ARG A 525 -31.19 24.89 10.88
CA ARG A 525 -30.21 25.97 10.70
C ARG A 525 -29.10 25.93 11.75
N ASP A 526 -29.12 24.94 12.64
CA ASP A 526 -28.09 24.78 13.65
C ASP A 526 -26.72 24.58 12.99
N THR A 527 -25.69 25.06 13.68
CA THR A 527 -24.30 24.79 13.37
C THR A 527 -23.80 23.69 14.28
N ASP A 528 -22.72 23.05 13.83
CA ASP A 528 -21.89 22.23 14.70
C ASP A 528 -21.34 23.14 15.80
N TRP A 529 -20.93 22.55 16.90
CA TRP A 529 -20.36 23.33 17.99
C TRP A 529 -19.38 22.53 18.81
N ILE A 530 -18.43 23.26 19.37
CA ILE A 530 -17.35 22.79 20.21
C ILE A 530 -17.45 23.59 21.49
N GLU A 531 -17.56 22.91 22.62
CA GLU A 531 -17.60 23.56 23.92
C GLU A 531 -16.27 23.46 24.62
N LEU A 532 -15.85 24.58 25.18
CA LEU A 532 -14.68 24.70 26.03
C LEU A 532 -15.12 24.86 27.48
N HIS A 533 -14.40 24.21 28.39
CA HIS A 533 -14.55 24.41 29.83
C HIS A 533 -13.24 24.94 30.42
N ASN A 534 -13.30 25.97 31.26
CA ASN A 534 -12.17 26.44 32.04
C ASN A 534 -12.24 25.89 33.47
N ALA A 535 -11.55 24.78 33.73
CA ALA A 535 -11.48 24.19 35.06
C ALA A 535 -10.52 24.92 36.02
N SER A 536 -9.81 25.94 35.55
CA SER A 536 -8.84 26.65 36.39
C SER A 536 -9.52 27.54 37.43
N GLY A 537 -8.79 27.86 38.51
CA GLY A 537 -9.26 28.77 39.56
C GLY A 537 -9.30 30.25 39.18
N SER A 538 -8.98 30.61 37.92
CA SER A 538 -8.97 32.00 37.46
C SER A 538 -9.54 32.15 36.05
N SER A 539 -9.83 33.38 35.63
CA SER A 539 -10.38 33.63 34.30
C SER A 539 -9.26 33.66 33.26
N VAL A 540 -9.46 32.95 32.15
CA VAL A 540 -8.50 32.86 31.04
C VAL A 540 -8.99 33.73 29.86
N ASN A 541 -8.10 34.53 29.28
CA ASN A 541 -8.36 35.21 28.02
C ASN A 541 -7.84 34.34 26.87
N LEU A 542 -8.71 33.92 25.97
CA LEU A 542 -8.38 33.08 24.82
C LEU A 542 -7.88 33.90 23.61
N GLU A 543 -7.65 35.20 23.76
CA GLU A 543 -7.12 36.03 22.66
C GLU A 543 -5.84 35.41 22.07
N GLY A 544 -5.85 35.18 20.76
CA GLY A 544 -4.71 34.58 20.05
C GLY A 544 -4.61 33.06 20.16
N TRP A 545 -5.44 32.39 20.96
CA TRP A 545 -5.55 30.93 20.96
C TRP A 545 -6.08 30.44 19.61
N HIS A 546 -5.84 29.16 19.30
CA HIS A 546 -6.29 28.57 18.05
C HIS A 546 -7.11 27.28 18.25
N LEU A 547 -7.99 26.99 17.30
CA LEU A 547 -8.76 25.75 17.21
C LEU A 547 -8.72 25.23 15.77
N THR A 548 -8.48 23.93 15.59
CA THR A 548 -8.46 23.32 14.26
C THR A 548 -8.99 21.89 14.25
N ASP A 549 -9.63 21.49 13.15
CA ASP A 549 -9.95 20.13 12.73
C ASP A 549 -8.92 19.58 11.71
N ASP A 550 -7.94 20.40 11.32
CA ASP A 550 -6.88 20.06 10.38
C ASP A 550 -5.51 20.30 11.02
N ALA A 551 -4.85 19.21 11.38
CA ALA A 551 -3.55 19.27 12.02
C ALA A 551 -2.43 19.84 11.12
N ASN A 552 -2.67 20.00 9.81
CA ASN A 552 -1.73 20.70 8.91
C ASN A 552 -1.94 22.23 8.91
N ASP A 553 -3.06 22.72 9.46
CA ASP A 553 -3.36 24.14 9.66
C ASP A 553 -3.74 24.40 11.12
N MET A 554 -2.73 24.49 11.98
CA MET A 554 -2.90 24.72 13.43
C MET A 554 -3.50 26.08 13.77
N LYS A 555 -3.67 27.00 12.80
CA LYS A 555 -4.18 28.36 13.02
C LYS A 555 -5.51 28.64 12.31
N LYS A 556 -6.20 27.58 11.84
CA LYS A 556 -7.44 27.64 11.06
C LYS A 556 -8.51 28.53 11.67
N PHE A 557 -8.71 28.45 12.99
CA PHE A 557 -9.48 29.44 13.75
C PHE A 557 -8.59 30.11 14.79
N THR A 558 -8.59 31.44 14.82
CA THR A 558 -7.94 32.23 15.87
C THR A 558 -9.00 32.93 16.72
N PHE A 559 -8.97 32.70 18.03
CA PHE A 559 -9.89 33.33 18.96
C PHE A 559 -9.64 34.84 19.02
N PRO A 560 -10.68 35.69 18.85
CA PRO A 560 -10.59 37.10 19.22
C PRO A 560 -10.49 37.22 20.74
N SER A 561 -10.35 38.45 21.25
CA SER A 561 -10.40 38.70 22.69
C SER A 561 -11.67 38.11 23.31
N PHE A 562 -11.52 37.04 24.11
CA PHE A 562 -12.61 36.24 24.65
C PHE A 562 -12.23 35.76 26.04
N LYS A 563 -12.92 36.28 27.05
CA LYS A 563 -12.64 35.98 28.45
C LYS A 563 -13.55 34.87 28.96
N LEU A 564 -12.98 33.72 29.28
CA LEU A 564 -13.67 32.58 29.88
C LEU A 564 -13.44 32.61 31.41
N PRO A 565 -14.48 32.85 32.25
CA PRO A 565 -14.31 32.86 33.70
C PRO A 565 -13.95 31.48 34.28
N ALA A 566 -13.48 31.46 35.53
CA ALA A 566 -13.17 30.22 36.25
C ALA A 566 -14.42 29.35 36.43
N GLY A 567 -14.34 28.08 36.07
CA GLY A 567 -15.43 27.10 36.16
C GLY A 567 -16.55 27.25 35.12
N GLU A 568 -16.40 28.17 34.16
CA GLU A 568 -17.43 28.46 33.16
C GLU A 568 -17.18 27.72 31.83
N TYR A 569 -18.25 27.63 31.03
CA TYR A 569 -18.28 26.94 29.74
C TYR A 569 -18.54 27.93 28.60
N ALA A 570 -17.95 27.68 27.43
CA ALA A 570 -18.15 28.47 26.22
C ALA A 570 -18.42 27.58 25.01
N SER A 571 -19.58 27.77 24.36
CA SER A 571 -19.93 27.08 23.12
C SER A 571 -19.50 27.89 21.91
N ILE A 572 -18.63 27.30 21.09
CA ILE A 572 -18.09 27.87 19.85
C ILE A 572 -18.79 27.20 18.68
N ALA A 573 -19.49 28.00 17.86
CA ALA A 573 -20.12 27.49 16.65
C ALA A 573 -19.05 27.11 15.61
N ALA A 574 -19.22 25.99 14.92
CA ALA A 574 -18.38 25.53 13.83
C ALA A 574 -19.20 25.50 12.53
N SER A 575 -18.81 26.32 11.54
CA SER A 575 -19.41 26.30 10.21
C SER A 575 -18.49 26.86 9.12
N THR A 576 -18.42 26.17 7.98
CA THR A 576 -17.75 26.68 6.76
C THR A 576 -18.42 27.93 6.17
N SER A 577 -19.66 28.24 6.57
CA SER A 577 -20.41 29.41 6.09
C SER A 577 -20.23 30.66 6.97
N ALA A 578 -19.36 30.61 7.99
CA ALA A 578 -19.15 31.70 8.93
C ALA A 578 -18.51 32.93 8.25
N LYS A 579 -19.18 34.09 8.36
CA LYS A 579 -18.67 35.39 7.86
C LYS A 579 -18.08 36.18 9.04
N SER A 580 -16.81 35.94 9.35
CA SER A 580 -15.95 36.64 10.35
C SER A 580 -16.44 36.66 11.82
N GLY A 581 -15.56 36.25 12.75
CA GLY A 581 -15.72 36.38 14.21
C GLY A 581 -16.40 35.18 14.92
N VAL A 582 -15.87 34.82 16.10
CA VAL A 582 -16.29 33.83 17.15
C VAL A 582 -16.82 32.45 16.70
N SER A 583 -16.87 32.15 15.40
CA SER A 583 -17.22 30.85 14.86
C SER A 583 -16.04 30.24 14.12
N ALA A 584 -15.74 28.98 14.43
CA ALA A 584 -14.73 28.20 13.74
C ALA A 584 -15.15 27.99 12.27
N PRO A 585 -14.28 28.26 11.28
CA PRO A 585 -14.64 28.29 9.86
C PRO A 585 -14.65 26.91 9.19
N PHE A 586 -14.97 25.86 9.95
CA PHE A 586 -15.02 24.47 9.51
C PHE A 586 -16.27 23.77 10.07
N ASN A 587 -16.71 22.69 9.42
CA ASN A 587 -17.75 21.81 9.97
C ASN A 587 -17.07 20.60 10.61
N ILE A 588 -17.77 19.88 11.49
CA ILE A 588 -17.26 18.67 12.12
C ILE A 588 -17.87 17.47 11.41
N SER A 589 -17.06 16.48 11.07
CA SER A 589 -17.51 15.26 10.42
C SER A 589 -18.37 14.41 11.36
N ALA A 590 -19.50 13.92 10.85
CA ALA A 590 -20.33 12.95 11.54
C ALA A 590 -19.62 11.59 11.73
N SER A 591 -18.64 11.25 10.88
CA SER A 591 -17.82 10.05 11.08
C SER A 591 -16.74 10.24 12.16
N GLY A 592 -16.54 11.47 12.60
CA GLY A 592 -15.56 11.88 13.60
C GLY A 592 -14.37 12.62 13.02
N ASP A 593 -13.87 13.58 13.79
CA ASP A 593 -12.66 14.38 13.55
C ASP A 593 -11.74 14.37 14.77
N THR A 594 -10.53 14.89 14.60
CA THR A 594 -9.65 15.27 15.71
C THR A 594 -9.60 16.78 15.81
N LEU A 595 -10.01 17.32 16.95
CA LEU A 595 -9.96 18.75 17.24
C LEU A 595 -8.75 19.06 18.10
N ILE A 596 -8.00 20.10 17.73
CA ILE A 596 -6.81 20.53 18.45
C ILE A 596 -7.00 21.97 18.92
N LEU A 597 -6.87 22.20 20.23
CA LEU A 597 -6.87 23.51 20.87
C LEU A 597 -5.44 23.90 21.21
N THR A 598 -4.98 25.07 20.76
CA THR A 598 -3.68 25.62 21.13
C THR A 598 -3.83 26.97 21.82
N ASP A 599 -2.89 27.31 22.70
CA ASP A 599 -2.84 28.67 23.28
C ASP A 599 -2.20 29.70 22.33
N GLY A 600 -2.10 30.95 22.80
CA GLY A 600 -1.50 32.05 22.04
C GLY A 600 0.01 31.95 21.84
N ASP A 601 0.70 31.09 22.58
CA ASP A 601 2.12 30.78 22.39
C ASP A 601 2.32 29.59 21.43
N GLY A 602 1.22 28.97 20.97
CA GLY A 602 1.22 27.84 20.04
C GLY A 602 1.32 26.47 20.72
N ASN A 603 1.20 26.39 22.05
CA ASN A 603 1.24 25.12 22.77
C ASN A 603 -0.09 24.39 22.62
N ILE A 604 -0.05 23.09 22.32
CA ILE A 604 -1.25 22.25 22.34
C ILE A 604 -1.75 22.14 23.78
N ARG A 605 -3.00 22.58 24.01
CA ARG A 605 -3.69 22.54 25.30
C ARG A 605 -4.65 21.37 25.41
N ASP A 606 -5.24 20.97 24.29
CA ASP A 606 -6.09 19.79 24.24
C ASP A 606 -6.17 19.20 22.83
N VAL A 607 -6.29 17.87 22.77
CA VAL A 607 -6.60 17.11 21.55
C VAL A 607 -7.81 16.25 21.86
N PHE A 608 -8.86 16.42 21.06
CA PHE A 608 -10.13 15.72 21.27
C PHE A 608 -10.57 15.00 19.99
N SER A 609 -10.53 13.68 20.02
CA SER A 609 -11.17 12.86 18.99
C SER A 609 -12.66 12.81 19.25
N THR A 610 -13.47 13.33 18.32
CA THR A 610 -14.93 13.38 18.50
C THR A 610 -15.56 11.99 18.40
N GLY A 611 -14.94 11.06 17.67
CA GLY A 611 -15.59 9.80 17.29
C GLY A 611 -16.81 10.01 16.39
N ALA A 612 -17.42 8.91 15.95
CA ALA A 612 -18.63 8.96 15.14
C ALA A 612 -19.79 9.54 15.97
N LEU A 613 -20.54 10.46 15.36
CA LEU A 613 -21.67 11.14 15.97
C LEU A 613 -22.93 10.90 15.16
N SER A 614 -24.06 10.81 15.85
CA SER A 614 -25.38 10.67 15.25
C SER A 614 -26.34 11.71 15.80
N LEU A 615 -27.52 11.85 15.18
CA LEU A 615 -28.47 12.89 15.57
C LEU A 615 -28.85 12.79 17.05
N GLY A 616 -28.64 13.88 17.78
CA GLY A 616 -28.95 13.98 19.21
C GLY A 616 -27.89 13.36 20.12
N VAL A 617 -26.78 12.88 19.55
CA VAL A 617 -25.60 12.43 20.30
C VAL A 617 -24.51 13.49 20.21
N THR A 618 -23.88 13.74 21.34
CA THR A 618 -22.66 14.54 21.46
C THR A 618 -21.53 13.67 21.99
N SER A 619 -20.30 14.09 21.71
CA SER A 619 -19.09 13.46 22.23
C SER A 619 -18.45 14.45 23.19
N GLY A 620 -18.02 13.99 24.36
CA GLY A 620 -17.41 14.87 25.33
C GLY A 620 -16.70 14.12 26.43
N ARG A 621 -16.48 14.80 27.54
CA ARG A 621 -15.76 14.26 28.70
C ARG A 621 -16.58 14.41 29.97
N THR A 622 -16.45 13.48 30.90
CA THR A 622 -16.98 13.68 32.26
C THR A 622 -16.06 14.60 33.05
N VAL A 623 -16.58 15.22 34.12
CA VAL A 623 -15.79 16.12 34.97
C VAL A 623 -14.55 15.41 35.50
N ASN A 624 -13.38 16.00 35.29
CA ASN A 624 -12.06 15.49 35.72
C ASN A 624 -11.61 14.17 35.08
N SER A 625 -12.22 13.72 33.98
CA SER A 625 -11.72 12.58 33.21
C SER A 625 -11.35 13.01 31.78
N PRO A 626 -10.14 12.70 31.29
CA PRO A 626 -9.78 12.96 29.91
C PRO A 626 -10.44 11.99 28.92
N GLU A 627 -11.06 10.91 29.42
CA GLU A 627 -11.69 9.88 28.60
C GLU A 627 -12.88 10.43 27.80
N ARG A 628 -12.86 10.17 26.49
CA ARG A 628 -13.98 10.47 25.59
C ARG A 628 -15.15 9.53 25.87
N VAL A 629 -16.31 10.12 26.03
CA VAL A 629 -17.61 9.44 26.17
C VAL A 629 -18.65 10.11 25.27
N PHE A 630 -19.82 9.50 25.15
CA PHE A 630 -20.94 10.05 24.42
C PHE A 630 -22.11 10.41 25.34
N PHE A 631 -22.84 11.46 24.98
CA PHE A 631 -24.06 11.89 25.67
C PHE A 631 -25.23 11.92 24.70
N THR A 632 -26.42 11.56 25.19
CA THR A 632 -27.68 11.64 24.43
C THR A 632 -28.50 12.89 24.80
N THR A 633 -27.97 13.72 25.68
CA THR A 633 -28.57 14.98 26.11
C THR A 633 -27.49 16.06 26.01
N PRO A 634 -27.49 16.87 24.94
CA PRO A 634 -26.50 17.92 24.75
C PRO A 634 -26.53 18.97 25.86
N THR A 635 -25.37 19.37 26.40
CA THR A 635 -25.25 20.29 27.56
C THR A 635 -24.54 21.60 27.23
N ARG A 636 -24.99 22.29 26.18
CA ARG A 636 -24.44 23.59 25.79
C ARG A 636 -24.37 24.59 26.95
N SER A 637 -23.19 25.16 27.14
CA SER A 637 -22.81 26.12 28.17
C SER A 637 -23.04 25.62 29.60
N ALA A 638 -22.93 24.31 29.84
CA ALA A 638 -23.12 23.71 31.15
C ALA A 638 -22.29 22.43 31.33
N ALA A 639 -22.17 21.97 32.58
CA ALA A 639 -21.47 20.72 32.86
C ALA A 639 -22.20 19.51 32.27
N ASN A 640 -21.42 18.61 31.65
CA ASN A 640 -21.90 17.34 31.13
C ASN A 640 -22.51 16.46 32.23
N PRO A 641 -23.54 15.65 31.90
CA PRO A 641 -24.18 14.77 32.88
C PRO A 641 -23.25 13.63 33.32
N SER A 642 -23.53 13.05 34.49
CA SER A 642 -22.82 11.85 34.97
C SER A 642 -23.20 10.58 34.22
N THR A 643 -24.34 10.58 33.52
CA THR A 643 -24.79 9.47 32.69
C THR A 643 -24.22 9.65 31.29
N TYR A 644 -23.44 8.66 30.84
CA TYR A 644 -22.76 8.67 29.56
C TYR A 644 -22.76 7.27 28.95
N TYR A 645 -22.29 7.19 27.71
CA TYR A 645 -22.13 5.94 26.98
C TYR A 645 -20.70 5.84 26.47
N SER A 646 -20.12 4.64 26.47
CA SER A 646 -18.73 4.44 26.04
C SER A 646 -18.58 4.34 24.52
N SER A 647 -19.60 3.81 23.84
CA SER A 647 -19.64 3.63 22.39
C SER A 647 -21.08 3.40 21.90
N TYR A 648 -21.20 3.07 20.63
CA TYR A 648 -22.40 2.53 19.99
C TYR A 648 -22.42 1.00 20.10
N ALA A 649 -23.60 0.41 20.18
CA ALA A 649 -23.81 -0.99 19.89
C ALA A 649 -23.66 -1.25 18.39
N ASP A 650 -23.17 -2.44 18.03
CA ASP A 650 -23.05 -2.90 16.65
C ASP A 650 -24.42 -3.14 16.04
N ALA A 651 -24.60 -2.75 14.78
CA ALA A 651 -25.84 -2.98 14.04
C ALA A 651 -26.17 -4.49 13.95
N PRO A 652 -27.46 -4.87 14.00
CA PRO A 652 -27.85 -6.26 13.84
C PRO A 652 -27.37 -6.88 12.53
N ILE A 653 -26.79 -8.07 12.61
CA ILE A 653 -26.39 -8.90 11.48
C ILE A 653 -27.55 -9.82 11.12
N PHE A 654 -27.97 -9.76 9.87
CA PHE A 654 -28.97 -10.64 9.29
C PHE A 654 -28.29 -11.90 8.73
N SER A 655 -28.81 -13.09 9.03
CA SER A 655 -28.25 -14.34 8.49
C SER A 655 -28.45 -14.53 6.99
N ASP A 656 -29.36 -13.77 6.40
CA ASP A 656 -29.64 -13.74 4.98
C ASP A 656 -29.79 -12.28 4.54
N ARG A 657 -29.19 -11.91 3.41
CA ARG A 657 -29.33 -10.58 2.79
C ARG A 657 -29.67 -10.66 1.30
N GLU A 658 -30.06 -11.84 0.81
CA GLU A 658 -30.45 -12.01 -0.58
C GLU A 658 -31.83 -11.37 -0.82
N LEU A 659 -31.93 -10.57 -1.88
CA LEU A 659 -33.20 -9.90 -2.22
C LEU A 659 -34.29 -10.91 -2.64
N TYR A 660 -33.95 -11.95 -3.40
CA TYR A 660 -34.93 -12.82 -4.07
C TYR A 660 -35.00 -14.21 -3.44
N HIS A 661 -36.22 -14.65 -3.12
CA HIS A 661 -36.48 -15.95 -2.48
C HIS A 661 -37.62 -16.70 -3.19
N SER A 662 -37.44 -18.00 -3.42
CA SER A 662 -38.48 -18.85 -4.03
C SER A 662 -39.27 -19.69 -3.03
N ALA A 663 -38.81 -19.79 -1.78
CA ALA A 663 -39.43 -20.57 -0.72
C ALA A 663 -39.28 -19.87 0.63
N ALA A 664 -40.19 -20.16 1.56
CA ALA A 664 -40.11 -19.58 2.90
C ALA A 664 -38.88 -20.08 3.65
N PHE A 665 -38.28 -19.23 4.48
CA PHE A 665 -37.08 -19.53 5.25
C PHE A 665 -37.16 -18.91 6.67
N GLU A 666 -36.25 -19.33 7.55
CA GLU A 666 -36.09 -18.79 8.90
C GLU A 666 -34.92 -17.81 8.91
N LEU A 667 -35.21 -16.54 9.17
CA LEU A 667 -34.22 -15.48 9.28
C LEU A 667 -33.76 -15.36 10.74
N THR A 668 -32.46 -15.37 10.96
CA THR A 668 -31.88 -15.09 12.29
C THR A 668 -31.20 -13.73 12.32
N LEU A 669 -31.34 -13.03 13.45
CA LEU A 669 -30.66 -11.77 13.73
C LEU A 669 -29.65 -11.99 14.86
N SER A 670 -28.48 -11.38 14.75
CA SER A 670 -27.42 -11.45 15.76
C SER A 670 -26.74 -10.09 15.93
N SER A 671 -25.95 -9.91 16.99
CA SER A 671 -25.16 -8.69 17.22
C SER A 671 -23.77 -9.09 17.72
N LEU A 672 -22.74 -8.34 17.31
CA LEU A 672 -21.38 -8.52 17.83
C LEU A 672 -21.24 -7.92 19.24
N THR A 673 -22.14 -7.03 19.63
CA THR A 673 -22.17 -6.44 20.97
C THR A 673 -22.64 -7.47 21.99
N PRO A 674 -21.81 -7.81 22.99
CA PRO A 674 -22.18 -8.78 24.02
C PRO A 674 -23.44 -8.37 24.77
N ASN A 675 -24.36 -9.33 24.97
CA ASN A 675 -25.63 -9.15 25.67
C ASN A 675 -26.57 -8.10 25.05
N ALA A 676 -26.39 -7.73 23.78
CA ALA A 676 -27.30 -6.81 23.12
C ALA A 676 -28.68 -7.44 22.87
N GLU A 677 -29.74 -6.68 23.17
CA GLU A 677 -31.11 -6.97 22.76
C GLU A 677 -31.36 -6.38 21.37
N ILE A 678 -32.00 -7.16 20.48
CA ILE A 678 -32.33 -6.73 19.12
C ILE A 678 -33.83 -6.39 19.05
N TYR A 679 -34.14 -5.21 18.55
CA TYR A 679 -35.51 -4.72 18.34
C TYR A 679 -35.77 -4.52 16.86
N TYR A 680 -36.90 -4.99 16.33
CA TYR A 680 -37.19 -4.97 14.90
C TYR A 680 -38.63 -4.56 14.54
N THR A 681 -38.81 -4.12 13.30
CA THR A 681 -40.09 -3.81 12.66
C THR A 681 -40.20 -4.51 11.30
N THR A 682 -41.44 -4.79 10.87
CA THR A 682 -41.73 -5.49 9.60
C THR A 682 -42.55 -4.66 8.61
N ASP A 683 -42.84 -3.40 8.94
CA ASP A 683 -43.78 -2.53 8.24
C ASP A 683 -43.12 -1.28 7.63
N GLY A 684 -41.78 -1.21 7.70
CA GLY A 684 -40.97 -0.09 7.23
C GLY A 684 -40.80 1.06 8.24
N SER A 685 -41.49 1.02 9.39
CA SER A 685 -41.33 2.01 10.47
C SER A 685 -39.93 1.93 11.10
N LYS A 686 -39.48 3.05 11.68
CA LYS A 686 -38.18 3.12 12.36
C LYS A 686 -38.22 2.27 13.64
N PRO A 687 -37.30 1.29 13.81
CA PRO A 687 -37.26 0.48 15.01
C PRO A 687 -36.84 1.31 16.23
N THR A 688 -37.44 1.00 17.38
CA THR A 688 -37.16 1.61 18.69
C THR A 688 -37.20 0.53 19.77
N THR A 689 -36.86 0.87 21.02
CA THR A 689 -37.03 -0.05 22.17
C THR A 689 -38.50 -0.38 22.49
N ALA A 690 -39.47 0.28 21.84
CA ALA A 690 -40.89 -0.07 21.90
C ALA A 690 -41.33 -1.04 20.78
N SER A 691 -40.44 -1.40 19.86
CA SER A 691 -40.68 -2.34 18.76
C SER A 691 -40.60 -3.80 19.24
N HIS A 692 -40.77 -4.76 18.33
CA HIS A 692 -40.73 -6.18 18.69
C HIS A 692 -39.32 -6.60 19.11
N ILE A 693 -39.20 -7.25 20.26
CA ILE A 693 -37.94 -7.87 20.69
C ILE A 693 -37.74 -9.15 19.88
N TYR A 694 -36.57 -9.31 19.27
CA TYR A 694 -36.18 -10.54 18.61
C TYR A 694 -35.73 -11.57 19.65
N SER A 695 -36.49 -12.66 19.79
CA SER A 695 -36.18 -13.75 20.72
C SER A 695 -36.01 -15.10 20.02
N GLU A 696 -36.57 -15.28 18.83
CA GLU A 696 -36.55 -16.51 18.04
C GLU A 696 -36.49 -16.19 16.54
N PRO A 697 -36.03 -17.12 15.68
CA PRO A 697 -35.95 -16.92 14.23
C PRO A 697 -37.28 -16.43 13.62
N LEU A 698 -37.18 -15.54 12.64
CA LEU A 698 -38.32 -14.94 11.94
C LEU A 698 -38.63 -15.74 10.68
N LYS A 699 -39.84 -16.32 10.61
CA LYS A 699 -40.31 -16.98 9.40
C LYS A 699 -40.71 -15.98 8.33
N VAL A 700 -39.95 -15.92 7.24
CA VAL A 700 -40.21 -15.04 6.09
C VAL A 700 -40.80 -15.87 4.95
N SER A 701 -42.03 -15.55 4.51
CA SER A 701 -42.76 -16.35 3.50
C SER A 701 -43.44 -15.54 2.40
N SER A 702 -43.26 -14.22 2.40
CA SER A 702 -43.82 -13.28 1.42
C SER A 702 -42.98 -12.00 1.43
N ASN A 703 -43.21 -11.11 0.45
CA ASN A 703 -42.48 -9.85 0.37
C ASN A 703 -42.56 -9.09 1.69
N THR A 704 -41.41 -8.86 2.32
CA THR A 704 -41.33 -8.29 3.67
C THR A 704 -40.09 -7.41 3.75
N VAL A 705 -40.20 -6.28 4.44
CA VAL A 705 -39.03 -5.50 4.85
C VAL A 705 -38.84 -5.69 6.35
N ILE A 706 -37.60 -5.88 6.79
CA ILE A 706 -37.25 -5.98 8.20
C ILE A 706 -36.21 -4.91 8.50
N LYS A 707 -36.46 -4.12 9.55
CA LYS A 707 -35.50 -3.12 10.07
C LYS A 707 -35.23 -3.43 11.52
N ALA A 708 -33.97 -3.38 11.94
CA ALA A 708 -33.58 -3.73 13.29
C ALA A 708 -32.50 -2.80 13.86
N ILE A 709 -32.48 -2.68 15.19
CA ILE A 709 -31.40 -2.05 15.98
C ILE A 709 -31.00 -2.97 17.13
N SER A 710 -29.76 -2.83 17.58
CA SER A 710 -29.24 -3.44 18.80
C SER A 710 -29.15 -2.42 19.91
N VAL A 711 -29.42 -2.85 21.14
CA VAL A 711 -29.34 -2.03 22.36
C VAL A 711 -28.65 -2.85 23.44
N ALA A 712 -27.67 -2.27 24.13
CA ALA A 712 -26.99 -2.88 25.26
C ALA A 712 -26.74 -1.82 26.34
N ASP A 713 -26.60 -2.26 27.59
CA ASP A 713 -26.38 -1.35 28.72
C ASP A 713 -25.05 -0.60 28.59
N GLY A 714 -25.05 0.69 28.92
CA GLY A 714 -23.88 1.57 28.78
C GLY A 714 -23.48 1.95 27.35
N LEU A 715 -24.23 1.52 26.32
CA LEU A 715 -23.98 1.86 24.91
C LEU A 715 -25.15 2.64 24.28
N ILE A 716 -24.82 3.48 23.30
CA ILE A 716 -25.83 4.08 22.42
C ILE A 716 -26.36 2.98 21.50
N LYS A 717 -27.67 3.00 21.22
CA LYS A 717 -28.26 2.06 20.24
C LYS A 717 -27.52 2.10 18.90
N SER A 718 -27.48 0.96 18.22
CA SER A 718 -26.85 0.86 16.92
C SER A 718 -27.52 1.71 15.84
N ASP A 719 -26.84 1.83 14.70
CA ASP A 719 -27.48 2.20 13.44
C ASP A 719 -28.53 1.17 13.03
N ILE A 720 -29.44 1.59 12.15
CA ILE A 720 -30.50 0.74 11.62
C ILE A 720 -29.90 -0.16 10.55
N ALA A 721 -29.98 -1.47 10.76
CA ALA A 721 -29.80 -2.45 9.71
C ALA A 721 -31.15 -2.79 9.07
N ALA A 722 -31.21 -2.89 7.76
CA ALA A 722 -32.42 -3.26 7.02
C ALA A 722 -32.15 -4.39 6.04
N ALA A 723 -33.21 -5.12 5.70
CA ALA A 723 -33.23 -6.06 4.60
C ALA A 723 -34.65 -6.17 4.05
N THR A 724 -34.78 -6.04 2.73
CA THR A 724 -36.01 -6.35 1.99
C THR A 724 -35.91 -7.70 1.30
N TYR A 725 -36.92 -8.55 1.48
CA TYR A 725 -37.04 -9.87 0.83
C TYR A 725 -38.21 -9.87 -0.13
N LEU A 726 -38.01 -10.40 -1.34
CA LEU A 726 -38.99 -10.46 -2.43
C LEU A 726 -39.20 -11.91 -2.89
N PHE A 727 -40.46 -12.33 -2.93
CA PHE A 727 -40.95 -13.61 -3.46
C PHE A 727 -41.47 -13.40 -4.88
N GLU A 728 -40.60 -12.85 -5.71
CA GLU A 728 -40.88 -12.40 -7.07
C GLU A 728 -39.81 -12.96 -8.02
N GLU A 729 -40.15 -13.12 -9.30
CA GLU A 729 -39.10 -13.39 -10.30
C GLU A 729 -38.12 -12.22 -10.36
N LYS A 730 -36.84 -12.53 -10.61
CA LYS A 730 -35.77 -11.53 -10.71
C LYS A 730 -36.09 -10.48 -11.76
N HIS A 731 -35.79 -9.22 -11.45
CA HIS A 731 -35.95 -8.11 -12.37
C HIS A 731 -34.78 -8.02 -13.35
N THR A 732 -35.05 -7.51 -14.54
CA THR A 732 -34.04 -7.27 -15.59
C THR A 732 -33.35 -5.90 -15.45
N VAL A 733 -33.81 -5.10 -14.50
CA VAL A 733 -33.29 -3.77 -14.16
C VAL A 733 -33.01 -3.70 -12.66
N PRO A 734 -32.18 -2.76 -12.19
CA PRO A 734 -31.92 -2.59 -10.76
C PRO A 734 -33.19 -2.34 -9.96
N VAL A 735 -33.14 -2.68 -8.68
CA VAL A 735 -34.26 -2.57 -7.76
C VAL A 735 -33.94 -1.56 -6.66
N VAL A 736 -34.83 -0.60 -6.48
CA VAL A 736 -34.78 0.37 -5.38
C VAL A 736 -35.85 0.00 -4.36
N CYS A 737 -35.44 -0.51 -3.20
CA CYS A 737 -36.33 -0.80 -2.09
C CYS A 737 -36.32 0.38 -1.11
N LEU A 738 -37.47 1.04 -0.96
CA LEU A 738 -37.67 2.14 -0.03
C LEU A 738 -38.50 1.64 1.16
N SER A 739 -38.03 1.92 2.37
CA SER A 739 -38.78 1.61 3.59
C SER A 739 -39.07 2.85 4.43
N ILE A 740 -40.33 3.03 4.80
CA ILE A 740 -40.82 4.22 5.47
C ILE A 740 -42.06 3.87 6.30
N GLY A 741 -42.17 4.40 7.52
CA GLY A 741 -43.33 4.18 8.37
C GLY A 741 -44.61 4.67 7.72
N LYS A 742 -45.72 3.96 7.92
CA LYS A 742 -47.00 4.21 7.23
C LYS A 742 -47.46 5.67 7.32
N GLU A 743 -47.44 6.26 8.51
CA GLU A 743 -47.87 7.66 8.71
C GLU A 743 -47.00 8.63 7.93
N SER A 744 -45.68 8.45 7.99
CA SER A 744 -44.70 9.25 7.23
C SER A 744 -44.89 9.10 5.72
N PHE A 745 -45.17 7.88 5.25
CA PHE A 745 -45.48 7.64 3.84
C PHE A 745 -46.76 8.37 3.42
N ASP A 746 -47.83 8.27 4.21
CA ASP A 746 -49.10 8.93 3.91
C ASP A 746 -48.93 10.46 3.85
N GLU A 747 -48.17 11.04 4.77
CA GLU A 747 -47.84 12.48 4.77
C GLU A 747 -47.05 12.91 3.53
N VAL A 748 -46.08 12.10 3.09
CA VAL A 748 -45.28 12.38 1.89
C VAL A 748 -46.11 12.19 0.61
N TYR A 749 -46.80 11.06 0.48
CA TYR A 749 -47.44 10.63 -0.76
C TYR A 749 -48.78 11.33 -1.02
N SER A 750 -49.49 11.78 0.02
CA SER A 750 -50.75 12.52 -0.10
C SER A 750 -50.60 13.94 -0.65
N VAL A 751 -49.38 14.50 -0.66
CA VAL A 751 -49.12 15.86 -1.14
C VAL A 751 -49.57 16.04 -2.60
N THR A 752 -50.42 17.05 -2.82
CA THR A 752 -50.87 17.53 -4.14
C THR A 752 -50.48 18.99 -4.41
N ASP A 753 -50.18 19.75 -3.36
CA ASP A 753 -49.73 21.15 -3.47
C ASP A 753 -48.21 21.23 -3.62
N ARG A 754 -47.75 21.73 -4.78
CA ARG A 754 -46.32 21.86 -5.13
C ARG A 754 -45.52 22.75 -4.17
N TRP A 755 -46.18 23.62 -3.41
CA TRP A 755 -45.55 24.54 -2.46
C TRP A 755 -45.49 24.01 -1.03
N LYS A 756 -46.17 22.90 -0.73
CA LYS A 756 -46.26 22.29 0.61
C LYS A 756 -45.73 20.86 0.64
N LYS A 757 -44.64 20.61 -0.09
CA LYS A 757 -44.01 19.28 -0.14
C LYS A 757 -43.38 18.93 1.19
N VAL A 758 -43.71 17.74 1.70
CA VAL A 758 -43.25 17.21 2.97
C VAL A 758 -42.19 16.14 2.72
N GLU A 759 -41.15 16.14 3.55
CA GLU A 759 -40.10 15.12 3.54
C GLU A 759 -40.11 14.38 4.88
N ARG A 760 -39.91 13.06 4.82
CA ARG A 760 -39.84 12.20 6.00
C ARG A 760 -38.68 11.23 5.91
N GLU A 761 -38.20 10.82 7.08
CA GLU A 761 -37.16 9.80 7.21
C GLU A 761 -37.66 8.48 6.64
N GLY A 762 -36.81 7.83 5.87
CA GLY A 762 -36.95 6.50 5.32
C GLY A 762 -35.59 5.84 5.21
N PHE A 763 -35.53 4.70 4.52
CA PHE A 763 -34.32 3.97 4.27
C PHE A 763 -34.35 3.45 2.83
N CYS A 764 -33.22 3.48 2.15
CA CYS A 764 -33.07 3.07 0.76
C CYS A 764 -32.10 1.91 0.70
N GLU A 765 -32.50 0.83 0.03
CA GLU A 765 -31.65 -0.29 -0.36
C GLU A 765 -31.65 -0.34 -1.89
N TYR A 766 -30.48 -0.34 -2.51
CA TYR A 766 -30.30 -0.42 -3.95
C TYR A 766 -29.65 -1.75 -4.32
N TYR A 767 -30.29 -2.49 -5.22
CA TYR A 767 -29.83 -3.79 -5.68
C TYR A 767 -29.61 -3.77 -7.20
N GLU A 768 -28.55 -4.44 -7.65
CA GLU A 768 -28.33 -4.73 -9.07
C GLU A 768 -29.33 -5.80 -9.56
N PRO A 769 -29.54 -5.97 -10.88
CA PRO A 769 -30.58 -6.86 -11.43
C PRO A 769 -30.49 -8.32 -10.96
N ASP A 770 -29.29 -8.79 -10.63
CA ASP A 770 -29.07 -10.15 -10.15
C ASP A 770 -29.55 -10.39 -8.70
N GLY A 771 -29.89 -9.31 -7.98
CA GLY A 771 -30.27 -9.31 -6.57
C GLY A 771 -29.12 -8.98 -5.61
N THR A 772 -27.93 -8.64 -6.12
CA THR A 772 -26.79 -8.23 -5.30
C THR A 772 -27.06 -6.86 -4.69
N LEU A 773 -26.89 -6.73 -3.37
CA LEU A 773 -26.98 -5.45 -2.67
C LEU A 773 -25.82 -4.56 -3.11
N GLY A 774 -26.13 -3.44 -3.75
CA GLY A 774 -25.15 -2.46 -4.16
C GLY A 774 -24.82 -1.48 -3.03
N VAL A 775 -25.84 -0.82 -2.48
CA VAL A 775 -25.68 0.13 -1.38
C VAL A 775 -26.98 0.29 -0.58
N GLU A 776 -26.86 0.60 0.70
CA GLU A 776 -27.99 0.93 1.57
C GLU A 776 -27.68 2.15 2.43
N PHE A 777 -28.71 2.95 2.75
CA PHE A 777 -28.53 4.15 3.57
C PHE A 777 -29.86 4.69 4.09
N PRO A 778 -29.86 5.36 5.27
CA PRO A 778 -30.99 6.16 5.69
C PRO A 778 -31.15 7.40 4.78
N CYS A 779 -32.38 7.82 4.54
CA CYS A 779 -32.66 8.92 3.61
C CYS A 779 -33.92 9.70 3.97
N GLY A 780 -34.07 10.88 3.37
CA GLY A 780 -35.29 11.66 3.34
C GLY A 780 -36.07 11.39 2.06
N LEU A 781 -37.34 11.00 2.18
CA LEU A 781 -38.23 10.76 1.05
C LEU A 781 -39.22 11.91 0.91
N ARG A 782 -39.36 12.44 -0.31
CA ARG A 782 -40.29 13.53 -0.64
C ARG A 782 -40.81 13.37 -2.06
N VAL A 783 -42.11 13.58 -2.28
CA VAL A 783 -42.65 13.61 -3.65
C VAL A 783 -42.11 14.80 -4.44
N ASN A 784 -41.87 14.57 -5.73
CA ASN A 784 -41.36 15.58 -6.66
C ASN A 784 -42.36 15.89 -7.80
N GLY A 785 -42.14 16.99 -8.51
CA GLY A 785 -42.99 17.45 -9.61
C GLY A 785 -43.91 18.62 -9.23
N ALA A 786 -44.84 18.93 -10.14
CA ALA A 786 -45.85 19.97 -9.96
C ALA A 786 -47.22 19.45 -10.39
N SER A 787 -47.54 19.46 -11.69
CA SER A 787 -48.77 18.87 -12.24
C SER A 787 -48.87 17.36 -11.96
N THR A 788 -47.73 16.68 -12.00
CA THR A 788 -47.59 15.22 -11.78
C THR A 788 -47.88 14.78 -10.34
N LEU A 789 -48.01 15.70 -9.38
CA LEU A 789 -48.40 15.38 -8.00
C LEU A 789 -49.82 14.81 -7.90
N ASN A 790 -50.67 14.98 -8.92
CA ASN A 790 -52.01 14.41 -8.96
C ASN A 790 -52.06 13.03 -9.64
N MET A 791 -50.92 12.51 -10.12
CA MET A 791 -50.85 11.17 -10.70
C MET A 791 -50.86 10.10 -9.60
N ARG A 792 -51.41 8.92 -9.93
CA ARG A 792 -51.47 7.78 -9.01
C ARG A 792 -50.07 7.24 -8.67
N GLN A 793 -49.20 7.11 -9.67
CA GLN A 793 -47.77 6.87 -9.49
C GLN A 793 -47.07 8.22 -9.44
N LYS A 794 -46.45 8.57 -8.31
CA LYS A 794 -45.77 9.86 -8.12
C LYS A 794 -44.25 9.70 -8.23
N SER A 795 -43.58 10.73 -8.75
CA SER A 795 -42.12 10.84 -8.68
C SER A 795 -41.69 11.15 -7.25
N MET A 796 -40.52 10.66 -6.82
CA MET A 796 -39.97 10.92 -5.49
C MET A 796 -38.49 11.28 -5.56
N SER A 797 -38.07 12.16 -4.67
CA SER A 797 -36.66 12.45 -4.40
C SER A 797 -36.21 11.71 -3.15
N ILE A 798 -34.98 11.22 -3.18
CA ILE A 798 -34.26 10.53 -2.11
C ILE A 798 -33.13 11.47 -1.70
N PHE A 799 -33.16 11.98 -0.48
CA PHE A 799 -32.18 12.94 0.04
C PHE A 799 -31.30 12.29 1.10
N LEU A 800 -29.99 12.42 0.98
CA LEU A 800 -29.05 12.08 2.03
C LEU A 800 -28.81 13.34 2.85
N ARG A 801 -29.01 13.23 4.16
CA ARG A 801 -28.81 14.32 5.12
C ARG A 801 -28.21 13.73 6.39
N GLY A 802 -27.18 14.36 6.93
CA GLY A 802 -26.57 13.94 8.21
C GLY A 802 -27.61 13.77 9.32
N GLY A 803 -28.65 14.61 9.35
CA GLY A 803 -29.77 14.48 10.28
C GLY A 803 -30.67 13.24 10.11
N TYR A 804 -30.49 12.44 9.07
CA TYR A 804 -31.07 11.09 8.94
C TYR A 804 -30.05 9.98 9.19
N GLY A 805 -28.77 10.31 9.38
CA GLY A 805 -27.69 9.36 9.65
C GLY A 805 -26.57 9.42 8.61
N GLN A 806 -26.81 9.98 7.41
CA GLN A 806 -25.82 9.97 6.33
C GLN A 806 -26.02 11.14 5.37
N SER A 807 -24.98 11.94 5.11
CA SER A 807 -25.03 13.15 4.26
C SER A 807 -24.77 12.90 2.76
N SER A 808 -24.06 11.84 2.42
CA SER A 808 -23.75 11.44 1.05
C SER A 808 -23.52 9.93 0.98
N THR A 809 -23.60 9.36 -0.22
CA THR A 809 -23.31 7.95 -0.46
C THR A 809 -22.41 7.79 -1.68
N LYS A 810 -21.43 6.90 -1.58
CA LYS A 810 -20.51 6.57 -2.67
C LYS A 810 -20.95 5.25 -3.30
N TYR A 811 -21.53 5.32 -4.49
CA TYR A 811 -21.91 4.16 -5.29
C TYR A 811 -22.07 4.54 -6.76
N ASN A 812 -21.68 3.63 -7.65
CA ASN A 812 -21.80 3.84 -9.09
C ASN A 812 -23.21 3.49 -9.60
N PHE A 813 -24.19 4.36 -9.33
CA PHE A 813 -25.57 4.16 -9.80
C PHE A 813 -25.69 4.18 -11.34
N PHE A 814 -24.77 4.86 -12.01
CA PHE A 814 -24.78 5.10 -13.45
C PHE A 814 -23.45 4.64 -14.07
N PRO A 815 -23.35 3.36 -14.49
CA PRO A 815 -22.12 2.82 -15.07
C PRO A 815 -21.50 3.72 -16.15
N GLY A 816 -20.19 3.95 -16.05
CA GLY A 816 -19.44 4.84 -16.95
C GLY A 816 -19.43 6.32 -16.56
N ASN A 817 -19.98 6.69 -15.40
CA ASN A 817 -19.94 8.06 -14.88
C ASN A 817 -18.72 8.27 -13.96
N GLU A 818 -18.05 9.42 -14.07
CA GLU A 818 -16.93 9.79 -13.19
C GLU A 818 -17.39 10.18 -11.77
N VAL A 819 -18.58 10.77 -11.67
CA VAL A 819 -19.19 11.09 -10.38
C VAL A 819 -19.75 9.80 -9.77
N THR A 820 -19.25 9.45 -8.58
CA THR A 820 -19.70 8.27 -7.82
C THR A 820 -20.25 8.63 -6.43
N GLU A 821 -20.26 9.90 -6.05
CA GLU A 821 -20.77 10.37 -4.75
C GLU A 821 -22.02 11.23 -4.93
N TYR A 822 -23.07 10.92 -4.17
CA TYR A 822 -24.38 11.55 -4.31
C TYR A 822 -24.95 11.98 -2.96
N THR A 823 -25.47 13.21 -2.90
CA THR A 823 -26.25 13.76 -1.77
C THR A 823 -27.77 13.63 -2.01
N SER A 824 -28.19 13.43 -3.26
CA SER A 824 -29.58 13.19 -3.58
C SER A 824 -29.78 12.51 -4.93
N LEU A 825 -30.87 11.76 -5.04
CA LEU A 825 -31.31 11.05 -6.24
C LEU A 825 -32.81 11.29 -6.44
N ALA A 826 -33.33 10.95 -7.62
CA ALA A 826 -34.76 10.99 -7.89
C ALA A 826 -35.23 9.79 -8.69
N VAL A 827 -36.36 9.21 -8.29
CA VAL A 827 -37.10 8.22 -9.10
C VAL A 827 -38.27 8.92 -9.79
N ARG A 828 -38.24 8.99 -11.11
CA ARG A 828 -39.24 9.69 -11.94
C ARG A 828 -40.23 8.74 -12.60
N ASN A 829 -41.49 9.18 -12.65
CA ASN A 829 -42.62 8.43 -13.19
C ASN A 829 -42.84 8.63 -14.71
N SER A 830 -41.88 9.25 -15.41
CA SER A 830 -41.98 9.73 -16.80
C SER A 830 -43.06 10.77 -17.11
N GLY A 831 -43.64 11.43 -16.10
CA GLY A 831 -44.49 12.61 -16.28
C GLY A 831 -45.65 12.41 -17.28
N GLN A 832 -45.78 13.34 -18.22
CA GLN A 832 -46.79 13.33 -19.28
C GLN A 832 -46.58 12.21 -20.31
N ASP A 833 -45.42 11.57 -20.35
CA ASP A 833 -45.15 10.41 -21.22
C ASP A 833 -45.60 9.07 -20.59
N ALA A 834 -46.06 9.08 -19.34
CA ALA A 834 -46.34 7.87 -18.57
C ALA A 834 -47.38 6.92 -19.22
N SER A 835 -48.35 7.47 -19.96
CA SER A 835 -49.39 6.70 -20.64
C SER A 835 -49.04 6.30 -22.08
N LYS A 836 -47.86 6.68 -22.58
CA LYS A 836 -47.40 6.49 -23.96
C LYS A 836 -46.17 5.58 -24.02
N ALA A 837 -45.00 6.14 -24.35
CA ALA A 837 -43.75 5.39 -24.49
C ALA A 837 -43.03 5.22 -23.14
N ARG A 838 -43.34 6.09 -22.17
CA ARG A 838 -42.79 6.08 -20.80
C ARG A 838 -41.24 6.07 -20.77
N ILE A 839 -40.62 6.82 -21.67
CA ILE A 839 -39.17 6.75 -21.91
C ILE A 839 -38.52 8.09 -22.28
N ARG A 840 -39.33 9.07 -22.73
CA ARG A 840 -38.83 10.30 -23.38
C ARG A 840 -37.82 11.08 -22.56
N ASP A 841 -38.08 11.29 -21.27
CA ASP A 841 -37.21 12.10 -20.39
C ASP A 841 -35.78 11.55 -20.36
N SER A 842 -35.65 10.26 -20.00
CA SER A 842 -34.39 9.54 -19.93
C SER A 842 -33.73 9.38 -21.31
N PHE A 843 -34.53 9.10 -22.35
CA PHE A 843 -34.05 8.90 -23.71
C PHE A 843 -33.40 10.15 -24.28
N PHE A 844 -34.07 11.30 -24.19
CA PHE A 844 -33.52 12.54 -24.71
C PHE A 844 -32.32 13.03 -23.89
N SER A 845 -32.29 12.76 -22.57
CA SER A 845 -31.09 13.02 -21.78
C SER A 845 -29.90 12.19 -22.27
N LYS A 846 -30.09 10.90 -22.57
CA LYS A 846 -29.02 10.05 -23.12
C LYS A 846 -28.56 10.47 -24.51
N CYS A 847 -29.46 10.96 -25.36
CA CYS A 847 -29.11 11.37 -26.72
C CYS A 847 -28.12 12.54 -26.77
N VAL A 848 -28.09 13.38 -25.73
CA VAL A 848 -27.26 14.59 -25.70
C VAL A 848 -25.91 14.41 -25.00
N GLU A 849 -25.60 13.19 -24.54
CA GLU A 849 -24.31 12.92 -23.91
C GLU A 849 -23.14 13.21 -24.87
N GLY A 850 -22.11 13.88 -24.36
CA GLY A 850 -20.95 14.34 -25.13
C GLY A 850 -21.16 15.68 -25.87
N LEU A 851 -22.30 16.35 -25.68
CA LEU A 851 -22.51 17.74 -26.11
C LEU A 851 -22.24 18.71 -24.95
N ASN A 852 -22.12 20.00 -25.25
CA ASN A 852 -22.04 21.07 -24.26
C ASN A 852 -23.42 21.30 -23.61
N ILE A 853 -23.94 20.30 -22.90
CA ILE A 853 -25.27 20.32 -22.29
C ILE A 853 -25.20 19.72 -20.90
N ASP A 854 -25.72 20.46 -19.93
CA ASP A 854 -25.93 19.94 -18.58
C ASP A 854 -27.21 19.07 -18.55
N ASN A 855 -27.03 17.77 -18.71
CA ASN A 855 -28.09 16.75 -18.70
C ASN A 855 -27.97 15.81 -17.49
N ILE A 856 -29.03 15.07 -17.18
CA ILE A 856 -29.02 14.08 -16.08
C ILE A 856 -28.48 12.73 -16.55
N LYS A 857 -27.68 12.07 -15.72
CA LYS A 857 -27.53 10.61 -15.81
C LYS A 857 -28.79 9.90 -15.34
N THR A 858 -29.12 8.82 -16.04
CA THR A 858 -30.41 8.14 -15.91
C THR A 858 -30.30 6.63 -16.14
N ARG A 859 -31.07 5.86 -15.36
CA ARG A 859 -31.16 4.40 -15.42
C ARG A 859 -32.57 3.95 -15.09
N SER A 860 -33.16 3.04 -15.88
CA SER A 860 -34.45 2.44 -15.55
C SER A 860 -34.30 1.53 -14.33
N VAL A 861 -35.24 1.62 -13.39
CA VAL A 861 -35.26 0.83 -12.15
C VAL A 861 -36.68 0.40 -11.79
N VAL A 862 -36.81 -0.69 -11.05
CA VAL A 862 -38.05 -1.05 -10.37
C VAL A 862 -38.02 -0.53 -8.95
N VAL A 863 -39.12 0.06 -8.47
CA VAL A 863 -39.24 0.53 -7.09
C VAL A 863 -40.17 -0.37 -6.29
N TYR A 864 -39.73 -0.75 -5.10
CA TYR A 864 -40.56 -1.32 -4.05
C TYR A 864 -40.68 -0.34 -2.89
N ILE A 865 -41.86 -0.23 -2.28
CA ILE A 865 -42.08 0.55 -1.05
C ILE A 865 -42.66 -0.38 0.00
N ASN A 866 -41.96 -0.55 1.13
CA ASN A 866 -42.32 -1.48 2.20
C ASN A 866 -42.63 -2.90 1.67
N GLY A 867 -41.78 -3.42 0.78
CA GLY A 867 -41.95 -4.74 0.14
C GLY A 867 -43.05 -4.81 -0.94
N GLN A 868 -43.74 -3.71 -1.25
CA GLN A 868 -44.79 -3.68 -2.27
C GLN A 868 -44.30 -3.13 -3.60
N TYR A 869 -44.59 -3.83 -4.70
CA TYR A 869 -44.22 -3.40 -6.05
C TYR A 869 -44.89 -2.07 -6.43
N TRP A 870 -44.07 -1.07 -6.74
CA TRP A 870 -44.50 0.29 -7.09
C TRP A 870 -44.29 0.63 -8.57
N GLY A 871 -43.77 -0.30 -9.37
CA GLY A 871 -43.61 -0.16 -10.80
C GLY A 871 -42.21 0.26 -11.24
N LEU A 872 -42.02 0.27 -12.56
CA LEU A 872 -40.89 0.91 -13.23
C LEU A 872 -40.85 2.41 -12.96
N TYR A 873 -39.63 2.94 -12.81
CA TYR A 873 -39.23 4.34 -12.64
C TYR A 873 -37.93 4.63 -13.41
N ASP A 874 -37.63 5.90 -13.60
CA ASP A 874 -36.32 6.37 -14.05
C ASP A 874 -35.54 6.90 -12.83
N LEU A 875 -34.48 6.20 -12.42
CA LEU A 875 -33.53 6.72 -11.44
C LEU A 875 -32.67 7.77 -12.12
N ASN A 876 -32.58 8.94 -11.52
CA ASN A 876 -31.93 10.11 -12.07
C ASN A 876 -31.08 10.82 -11.02
N GLU A 877 -30.02 11.47 -11.49
CA GLU A 877 -29.39 12.55 -10.76
C GLU A 877 -30.38 13.68 -10.47
N ASN A 878 -30.08 14.46 -9.43
CA ASN A 878 -30.89 15.61 -9.05
C ASN A 878 -30.13 16.90 -9.38
N GLN A 879 -30.56 17.64 -10.41
CA GLN A 879 -29.94 18.91 -10.84
C GLN A 879 -30.28 20.07 -9.88
N ASN A 880 -29.65 20.06 -8.72
CA ASN A 880 -29.62 21.11 -7.70
C ASN A 880 -28.21 21.74 -7.60
N GLU A 881 -27.96 22.54 -6.58
CA GLU A 881 -26.64 23.12 -6.28
C GLU A 881 -25.53 22.08 -6.08
N ASP A 882 -25.85 20.92 -5.49
CA ASP A 882 -24.87 19.85 -5.24
C ASP A 882 -24.36 19.23 -6.55
N TYR A 883 -25.21 19.16 -7.58
CA TYR A 883 -24.80 18.71 -8.92
C TYR A 883 -23.60 19.53 -9.43
N LEU A 884 -23.60 20.85 -9.22
CA LEU A 884 -22.48 21.68 -9.67
C LEU A 884 -21.19 21.34 -8.92
N ALA A 885 -21.30 21.11 -7.62
CA ALA A 885 -20.14 20.75 -6.80
C ALA A 885 -19.54 19.41 -7.22
N THR A 886 -20.38 18.39 -7.43
CA THR A 886 -19.91 17.06 -7.79
C THR A 886 -19.38 16.97 -9.22
N HIS A 887 -19.98 17.69 -10.18
CA HIS A 887 -19.55 17.65 -11.59
C HIS A 887 -18.45 18.67 -11.95
N TYR A 888 -18.30 19.76 -11.18
CA TYR A 888 -17.40 20.87 -11.54
C TYR A 888 -16.45 21.33 -10.44
N GLY A 889 -16.46 20.71 -9.25
CA GLY A 889 -15.55 21.06 -8.16
C GLY A 889 -15.71 22.49 -7.64
N VAL A 890 -16.93 23.04 -7.72
CA VAL A 890 -17.24 24.41 -7.26
C VAL A 890 -17.95 24.40 -5.92
N ASP A 891 -17.81 25.47 -5.14
CA ASP A 891 -18.55 25.63 -3.89
C ASP A 891 -20.06 25.82 -4.20
N PRO A 892 -20.95 24.90 -3.76
CA PRO A 892 -22.38 25.00 -4.01
C PRO A 892 -23.00 26.29 -3.47
N SER A 893 -22.41 26.93 -2.46
CA SER A 893 -22.89 28.21 -1.89
C SER A 893 -22.80 29.38 -2.88
N THR A 894 -21.93 29.26 -3.89
CA THR A 894 -21.75 30.24 -4.96
C THR A 894 -22.73 30.06 -6.11
N ALA A 895 -23.51 28.98 -6.12
CA ALA A 895 -24.43 28.69 -7.21
C ALA A 895 -25.60 29.69 -7.26
N ASN A 896 -25.89 30.22 -8.44
CA ASN A 896 -27.15 30.90 -8.73
C ASN A 896 -27.93 30.04 -9.70
N ILE A 897 -29.15 29.63 -9.35
CA ILE A 897 -30.00 28.78 -10.20
C ILE A 897 -31.32 29.49 -10.43
N ILE A 898 -31.63 29.80 -11.69
CA ILE A 898 -32.82 30.56 -12.07
C ILE A 898 -33.76 29.69 -12.89
N ARG A 899 -35.04 29.65 -12.50
CA ARG A 899 -36.11 29.00 -13.25
C ARG A 899 -37.03 30.01 -13.90
N ARG A 900 -37.51 29.70 -15.11
CA ARG A 900 -38.41 30.55 -15.92
C ARG A 900 -37.90 31.98 -16.03
N ASN A 901 -36.59 32.15 -16.08
CA ASN A 901 -35.89 33.42 -16.23
C ASN A 901 -36.09 34.48 -15.14
N GLU A 902 -36.80 34.18 -14.04
CA GLU A 902 -37.08 35.15 -12.97
C GLU A 902 -37.14 34.58 -11.56
N THR A 903 -37.33 33.27 -11.38
CA THR A 903 -37.48 32.67 -10.05
C THR A 903 -36.14 32.10 -9.59
N PRO A 904 -35.48 32.67 -8.57
CA PRO A 904 -34.31 32.05 -7.99
C PRO A 904 -34.73 30.78 -7.25
N LEU A 905 -34.11 29.66 -7.63
CA LEU A 905 -34.16 28.39 -6.90
C LEU A 905 -33.02 28.31 -5.89
N ALA A 906 -31.87 28.90 -6.22
CA ALA A 906 -30.71 29.11 -5.35
C ALA A 906 -30.03 30.44 -5.72
N GLY A 907 -29.40 31.10 -4.73
CA GLY A 907 -28.72 32.38 -4.93
C GLY A 907 -29.65 33.54 -5.28
N ASP A 908 -29.13 34.52 -6.03
CA ASP A 908 -29.87 35.71 -6.48
C ASP A 908 -30.10 35.72 -8.01
N ARG A 909 -31.02 36.60 -8.46
CA ARG A 909 -31.41 36.75 -9.87
C ARG A 909 -30.93 38.03 -10.55
N ALA A 910 -30.23 38.91 -9.84
CA ALA A 910 -29.94 40.27 -10.30
C ALA A 910 -29.01 40.24 -11.51
N ASP A 911 -27.97 39.42 -11.44
CA ASP A 911 -27.01 39.28 -12.53
C ASP A 911 -27.62 38.66 -13.80
N PHE A 912 -28.47 37.63 -13.67
CA PHE A 912 -29.16 37.06 -14.83
C PHE A 912 -30.02 38.11 -15.53
N LYS A 913 -30.77 38.92 -14.77
CA LYS A 913 -31.57 40.02 -15.33
C LYS A 913 -30.70 41.04 -16.08
N ARG A 914 -29.53 41.39 -15.54
CA ARG A 914 -28.55 42.28 -16.20
C ARG A 914 -28.09 41.69 -17.54
N VAL A 915 -27.68 40.42 -17.55
CA VAL A 915 -27.19 39.71 -18.75
C VAL A 915 -28.28 39.61 -19.81
N ARG A 916 -29.52 39.26 -19.43
CA ARG A 916 -30.67 39.21 -20.34
C ARG A 916 -30.95 40.57 -20.97
N ASN A 917 -31.03 41.62 -20.15
CA ASN A 917 -31.29 42.97 -20.64
C ASN A 917 -30.18 43.45 -21.58
N TYR A 918 -28.91 43.12 -21.28
CA TYR A 918 -27.78 43.39 -22.16
C TYR A 918 -27.96 42.72 -23.53
N ALA A 919 -28.32 41.44 -23.57
CA ALA A 919 -28.55 40.73 -24.84
C ALA A 919 -29.75 41.28 -25.63
N LEU A 920 -30.88 41.57 -24.96
CA LEU A 920 -32.10 42.05 -25.60
C LEU A 920 -31.96 43.46 -26.16
N THR A 921 -31.44 44.39 -25.36
CA THR A 921 -31.42 45.83 -25.70
C THR A 921 -30.09 46.28 -26.30
N GLY A 922 -29.01 45.56 -26.06
CA GLY A 922 -27.70 45.85 -26.63
C GLY A 922 -27.65 45.60 -28.14
N ASP A 923 -26.80 46.38 -28.81
CA ASP A 923 -26.38 46.14 -30.18
C ASP A 923 -25.22 45.13 -30.20
N ILE A 924 -25.55 43.85 -30.14
CA ILE A 924 -24.56 42.78 -30.13
C ILE A 924 -24.22 42.25 -31.53
N SER A 925 -24.56 43.02 -32.58
CA SER A 925 -24.29 42.65 -33.97
C SER A 925 -22.78 42.66 -34.30
N GLY A 926 -22.00 43.51 -33.62
CA GLY A 926 -20.54 43.57 -33.74
C GLY A 926 -19.78 42.70 -32.72
N SER A 927 -18.49 42.46 -32.96
CA SER A 927 -17.65 41.54 -32.17
C SER A 927 -17.45 41.98 -30.72
N ALA A 928 -17.17 43.25 -30.46
CA ALA A 928 -16.80 43.72 -29.11
C ALA A 928 -17.89 43.45 -28.04
N LYS A 929 -19.16 43.77 -28.34
CA LYS A 929 -20.27 43.53 -27.39
C LYS A 929 -20.66 42.06 -27.30
N TYR A 930 -20.48 41.32 -28.39
CA TYR A 930 -20.66 39.87 -28.38
C TYR A 930 -19.62 39.18 -27.48
N GLU A 931 -18.35 39.59 -27.58
CA GLU A 931 -17.26 39.11 -26.72
C GLU A 931 -17.51 39.45 -25.24
N GLU A 932 -18.04 40.65 -24.95
CA GLU A 932 -18.45 41.03 -23.60
C GLU A 932 -19.55 40.11 -23.04
N LEU A 933 -20.57 39.79 -23.85
CA LEU A 933 -21.61 38.82 -23.46
C LEU A 933 -21.02 37.43 -23.17
N CYS A 934 -20.03 36.99 -23.96
CA CYS A 934 -19.34 35.71 -23.79
C CYS A 934 -18.50 35.61 -22.50
N GLN A 935 -18.23 36.73 -21.81
CA GLN A 935 -17.61 36.69 -20.49
C GLN A 935 -18.59 36.20 -19.41
N TRP A 936 -19.89 36.40 -19.60
CA TRP A 936 -20.92 36.03 -18.61
C TRP A 936 -21.75 34.81 -19.02
N VAL A 937 -21.83 34.52 -20.31
CA VAL A 937 -22.65 33.45 -20.90
C VAL A 937 -21.76 32.45 -21.60
N ASP A 938 -22.02 31.17 -21.36
CA ASP A 938 -21.40 30.09 -22.12
C ASP A 938 -22.19 29.87 -23.43
N VAL A 939 -21.77 30.55 -24.49
CA VAL A 939 -22.49 30.55 -25.75
C VAL A 939 -22.48 29.17 -26.43
N ASP A 940 -21.45 28.36 -26.21
CA ASP A 940 -21.38 27.02 -26.78
C ASP A 940 -22.41 26.09 -26.11
N TYR A 941 -22.62 26.21 -24.80
CA TYR A 941 -23.72 25.51 -24.11
C TYR A 941 -25.10 26.00 -24.55
N PHE A 942 -25.27 27.31 -24.76
CA PHE A 942 -26.52 27.85 -25.29
C PHE A 942 -26.81 27.34 -26.72
N MET A 943 -25.79 27.17 -27.57
CA MET A 943 -25.95 26.62 -28.91
C MET A 943 -26.38 25.17 -28.88
N ASP A 944 -25.63 24.30 -28.17
CA ASP A 944 -25.95 22.86 -28.14
C ASP A 944 -27.32 22.62 -27.49
N TYR A 945 -27.66 23.34 -26.41
CA TYR A 945 -29.00 23.28 -25.81
C TYR A 945 -30.10 23.68 -26.81
N LEU A 946 -29.90 24.77 -27.57
CA LEU A 946 -30.88 25.19 -28.58
C LEU A 946 -31.01 24.16 -29.70
N ILE A 947 -29.90 23.55 -30.13
CA ILE A 947 -29.90 22.46 -31.11
C ILE A 947 -30.73 21.29 -30.56
N ALA A 948 -30.46 20.82 -29.35
CA ALA A 948 -31.20 19.70 -28.74
C ALA A 948 -32.69 20.00 -28.57
N GLN A 949 -33.04 21.16 -28.03
CA GLN A 949 -34.45 21.55 -27.81
C GLN A 949 -35.24 21.65 -29.12
N THR A 950 -34.61 22.18 -30.17
CA THR A 950 -35.28 22.37 -31.46
C THR A 950 -35.24 21.13 -32.33
N TYR A 951 -34.17 20.33 -32.25
CA TYR A 951 -34.08 19.02 -32.89
C TYR A 951 -35.12 18.08 -32.30
N PHE A 952 -35.20 17.93 -30.98
CA PHE A 952 -36.26 17.10 -30.36
C PHE A 952 -37.61 17.84 -30.25
N ALA A 953 -37.71 19.06 -30.77
CA ALA A 953 -38.92 19.88 -30.84
C ALA A 953 -39.71 19.92 -29.52
N ASN A 954 -39.00 20.15 -28.40
CA ASN A 954 -39.63 20.22 -27.09
C ASN A 954 -40.66 21.35 -27.07
N GLY A 955 -41.93 20.95 -26.96
CA GLY A 955 -43.05 21.87 -27.02
C GLY A 955 -43.24 22.67 -25.74
N ASP A 956 -42.71 22.19 -24.62
CA ASP A 956 -42.86 22.84 -23.31
C ASP A 956 -41.70 23.80 -23.05
N MET A 957 -41.69 24.89 -23.81
CA MET A 957 -40.62 25.90 -23.79
C MET A 957 -40.53 26.67 -22.46
N PHE A 958 -41.39 26.37 -21.46
CA PHE A 958 -41.33 26.91 -20.10
C PHE A 958 -40.37 26.17 -19.19
N ASN A 959 -39.88 25.00 -19.60
CA ASN A 959 -38.88 24.21 -18.89
C ASN A 959 -37.48 24.79 -19.09
N GLN A 960 -37.34 26.04 -18.66
CA GLN A 960 -36.11 26.82 -18.72
C GLN A 960 -35.54 26.99 -17.32
N LYS A 961 -34.31 26.50 -17.15
CA LYS A 961 -33.52 26.66 -15.94
C LYS A 961 -32.09 26.96 -16.36
N TYR A 962 -31.42 27.85 -15.63
CA TYR A 962 -30.05 28.27 -15.91
C TYR A 962 -29.28 28.31 -14.61
N TRP A 963 -27.98 28.08 -14.69
CA TRP A 963 -27.10 28.28 -13.55
C TRP A 963 -25.81 29.01 -13.90
N ARG A 964 -25.15 29.52 -12.85
CA ARG A 964 -23.77 30.01 -12.84
C ARG A 964 -23.18 29.88 -11.44
N THR A 965 -21.88 30.10 -11.29
CA THR A 965 -21.26 30.46 -10.00
C THR A 965 -21.08 31.98 -9.89
N THR A 966 -21.05 32.52 -8.67
CA THR A 966 -20.89 33.97 -8.44
C THR A 966 -19.57 34.53 -8.98
N ASP A 967 -18.52 33.71 -8.98
CA ASP A 967 -17.17 34.00 -9.49
C ASP A 967 -17.00 33.76 -11.00
N TYR A 968 -18.05 33.31 -11.70
CA TYR A 968 -18.02 32.94 -13.11
C TYR A 968 -17.05 31.82 -13.51
N LYS A 969 -16.54 31.01 -12.56
CA LYS A 969 -15.93 29.71 -12.92
C LYS A 969 -16.88 28.90 -13.80
N ILE A 970 -18.16 28.90 -13.44
CA ILE A 970 -19.25 28.48 -14.31
C ILE A 970 -20.03 29.73 -14.76
N LYS A 971 -19.99 30.01 -16.07
CA LYS A 971 -20.79 31.07 -16.70
C LYS A 971 -22.26 30.67 -16.78
N TRP A 972 -23.14 31.64 -17.09
CA TRP A 972 -24.55 31.33 -17.33
C TRP A 972 -24.68 30.32 -18.47
N ARG A 973 -25.31 29.18 -18.16
CA ARG A 973 -25.64 28.12 -19.13
C ARG A 973 -26.97 27.46 -18.80
N PRO A 974 -27.70 26.97 -19.82
CA PRO A 974 -29.00 26.33 -19.64
C PRO A 974 -28.86 24.88 -19.15
N ILE A 975 -29.86 24.44 -18.41
CA ILE A 975 -29.96 23.07 -17.89
C ILE A 975 -31.01 22.32 -18.69
N TYR A 976 -30.69 21.11 -19.14
CA TYR A 976 -31.55 20.26 -19.96
C TYR A 976 -32.36 19.31 -19.07
N TYR A 977 -33.67 19.56 -18.97
CA TYR A 977 -34.56 18.81 -18.08
C TYR A 977 -36.03 18.88 -18.54
N ASP A 978 -36.84 17.92 -18.06
CA ASP A 978 -38.30 17.86 -18.26
C ASP A 978 -38.68 17.78 -19.75
N LEU A 979 -38.34 16.63 -20.34
CA LEU A 979 -38.34 16.37 -21.78
C LEU A 979 -39.43 15.37 -22.20
N ASP A 980 -40.34 15.04 -21.29
CA ASP A 980 -41.44 14.10 -21.50
C ASP A 980 -42.42 14.53 -22.61
N LEU A 981 -42.48 15.82 -22.94
CA LEU A 981 -43.25 16.38 -24.07
C LEU A 981 -42.45 16.59 -25.35
N ALA A 982 -41.16 16.24 -25.39
CA ALA A 982 -40.37 16.33 -26.61
C ALA A 982 -40.90 15.39 -27.71
N LEU A 983 -40.88 15.91 -28.95
CA LEU A 983 -41.56 15.40 -30.14
C LEU A 983 -43.10 15.27 -30.03
N GLY A 984 -43.72 15.65 -28.91
CA GLY A 984 -45.17 15.71 -28.71
C GLY A 984 -45.89 14.41 -29.03
N SER A 985 -46.67 14.40 -30.12
CA SER A 985 -47.36 13.22 -30.66
C SER A 985 -46.50 12.42 -31.65
N SER A 986 -45.17 12.38 -31.44
CA SER A 986 -44.20 11.79 -32.37
C SER A 986 -44.29 12.39 -33.78
N SER A 987 -44.34 13.72 -33.89
CA SER A 987 -44.43 14.41 -35.18
C SER A 987 -43.05 14.86 -35.69
N PRO A 988 -42.56 14.31 -36.81
CA PRO A 988 -41.23 14.67 -37.33
C PRO A 988 -41.18 16.07 -37.94
N THR A 989 -42.34 16.68 -38.25
CA THR A 989 -42.43 18.02 -38.86
C THR A 989 -42.57 19.15 -37.83
N ARG A 990 -42.70 18.82 -36.54
CA ARG A 990 -42.85 19.83 -35.49
C ARG A 990 -41.64 20.78 -35.47
N ASN A 991 -41.89 22.09 -35.44
CA ASN A 991 -40.83 23.09 -35.43
C ASN A 991 -41.08 24.12 -34.34
N VAL A 992 -40.11 24.26 -33.42
CA VAL A 992 -40.12 25.24 -32.32
C VAL A 992 -38.96 26.24 -32.42
N LEU A 993 -38.09 26.11 -33.43
CA LEU A 993 -36.92 26.97 -33.62
C LEU A 993 -37.27 28.47 -33.72
N PRO A 994 -38.28 28.90 -34.50
CA PRO A 994 -38.61 30.33 -34.61
C PRO A 994 -39.02 30.94 -33.26
N SER A 995 -39.63 30.14 -32.39
CA SER A 995 -40.14 30.57 -31.09
C SER A 995 -39.04 30.95 -30.09
N TYR A 996 -37.82 30.42 -30.25
CA TYR A 996 -36.66 30.81 -29.44
C TYR A 996 -36.11 32.20 -29.80
N PHE A 997 -36.61 32.81 -30.86
CA PHE A 997 -36.18 34.14 -31.29
C PHE A 997 -37.32 35.17 -31.25
N ASN A 998 -38.42 34.85 -30.57
CA ASN A 998 -39.50 35.79 -30.35
C ASN A 998 -39.17 36.71 -29.16
N ALA A 999 -38.97 38.01 -29.43
CA ALA A 999 -38.72 39.03 -28.41
C ALA A 999 -39.91 39.24 -27.45
N GLU A 1000 -41.13 38.92 -27.89
CA GLU A 1000 -42.33 39.00 -27.05
C GLU A 1000 -42.55 37.75 -26.19
N GLY A 1001 -41.75 36.70 -26.41
CA GLY A 1001 -41.94 35.41 -25.75
C GLY A 1001 -43.10 34.58 -26.31
N VAL A 1002 -43.30 33.39 -25.77
CA VAL A 1002 -44.41 32.49 -26.10
C VAL A 1002 -45.34 32.41 -24.89
N PRO A 1003 -46.66 32.61 -25.05
CA PRO A 1003 -47.61 32.54 -23.93
C PRO A 1003 -47.93 31.11 -23.47
N SER A 1004 -48.08 30.96 -22.16
CA SER A 1004 -48.57 29.78 -21.45
C SER A 1004 -50.09 29.85 -21.30
N GLN A 1005 -50.69 28.71 -20.94
CA GLN A 1005 -52.11 28.65 -20.54
C GLN A 1005 -52.43 29.54 -19.32
N ASP A 1006 -51.45 29.79 -18.45
CA ASP A 1006 -51.60 30.67 -17.27
C ASP A 1006 -51.31 32.15 -17.55
N GLY A 1007 -51.08 32.52 -18.83
CA GLY A 1007 -50.79 33.90 -19.25
C GLY A 1007 -49.34 34.34 -19.02
N SER A 1008 -48.48 33.50 -18.43
CA SER A 1008 -47.04 33.78 -18.36
C SER A 1008 -46.36 33.64 -19.73
N LEU A 1009 -45.30 34.41 -19.97
CA LEU A 1009 -44.52 34.37 -21.21
C LEU A 1009 -43.20 33.65 -20.99
N THR A 1010 -42.74 32.87 -21.98
CA THR A 1010 -41.32 32.49 -22.05
C THR A 1010 -40.47 33.74 -22.28
N ASN A 1011 -39.22 33.73 -21.85
CA ASN A 1011 -38.30 34.83 -22.14
C ASN A 1011 -37.05 34.28 -22.82
N MET A 1012 -36.77 34.81 -24.01
CA MET A 1012 -35.76 34.30 -24.94
C MET A 1012 -34.65 35.32 -25.22
N ASP A 1013 -34.50 36.31 -24.33
CA ASP A 1013 -33.69 37.52 -24.55
C ASP A 1013 -32.27 37.23 -25.05
N ILE A 1014 -31.60 36.22 -24.47
CA ILE A 1014 -30.24 35.84 -24.86
C ILE A 1014 -30.22 35.36 -26.31
N TYR A 1015 -31.13 34.46 -26.70
CA TYR A 1015 -31.23 33.97 -28.07
C TYR A 1015 -31.65 35.07 -29.06
N VAL A 1016 -32.60 35.93 -28.68
CA VAL A 1016 -33.02 37.11 -29.47
C VAL A 1016 -31.83 38.04 -29.72
N GLY A 1017 -31.02 38.28 -28.70
CA GLY A 1017 -29.77 39.01 -28.82
C GLY A 1017 -28.81 38.32 -29.77
N LEU A 1018 -28.47 37.05 -29.51
CA LEU A 1018 -27.50 36.26 -30.29
C LEU A 1018 -27.85 36.24 -31.78
N ARG A 1019 -29.14 36.18 -32.13
CA ARG A 1019 -29.63 36.24 -33.52
C ARG A 1019 -29.22 37.51 -34.28
N LYS A 1020 -28.94 38.62 -33.59
CA LYS A 1020 -28.48 39.87 -34.22
C LYS A 1020 -27.04 39.77 -34.73
N ASN A 1021 -26.26 38.81 -34.22
CA ASN A 1021 -24.86 38.61 -34.60
C ASN A 1021 -24.77 37.60 -35.76
N ARG A 1022 -24.35 38.07 -36.94
CA ARG A 1022 -24.29 37.23 -38.14
C ARG A 1022 -23.29 36.09 -38.02
N SER A 1023 -22.11 36.36 -37.46
CA SER A 1023 -21.07 35.35 -37.25
C SER A 1023 -21.53 34.24 -36.31
N TRP A 1024 -22.27 34.60 -35.25
CA TRP A 1024 -22.89 33.62 -34.37
C TRP A 1024 -23.94 32.78 -35.11
N CYS A 1025 -24.78 33.38 -35.95
CA CYS A 1025 -25.80 32.64 -36.71
C CYS A 1025 -25.16 31.60 -37.64
N GLU A 1026 -24.05 31.96 -38.31
CA GLU A 1026 -23.30 31.05 -39.17
C GLU A 1026 -22.63 29.93 -38.36
N LYS A 1027 -21.99 30.26 -37.21
CA LYS A 1027 -21.44 29.27 -36.27
C LYS A 1027 -22.52 28.30 -35.76
N PHE A 1028 -23.68 28.82 -35.39
CA PHE A 1028 -24.82 28.02 -34.95
C PHE A 1028 -25.33 27.10 -36.07
N GLY A 1029 -25.45 27.59 -37.29
CA GLY A 1029 -25.86 26.78 -38.45
C GLY A 1029 -24.89 25.62 -38.72
N GLU A 1030 -23.58 25.90 -38.73
CA GLU A 1030 -22.55 24.88 -38.89
C GLU A 1030 -22.56 23.86 -37.73
N ARG A 1031 -22.63 24.34 -36.48
CA ARG A 1031 -22.70 23.46 -35.29
C ARG A 1031 -23.96 22.60 -35.30
N TYR A 1032 -25.11 23.14 -35.71
CA TYR A 1032 -26.36 22.38 -35.82
C TYR A 1032 -26.21 21.22 -36.80
N VAL A 1033 -25.67 21.48 -38.00
CA VAL A 1033 -25.41 20.43 -38.99
C VAL A 1033 -24.43 19.40 -38.44
N TYR A 1034 -23.34 19.83 -37.80
CA TYR A 1034 -22.37 18.95 -37.16
C TYR A 1034 -23.01 18.01 -36.13
N VAL A 1035 -23.76 18.56 -35.17
CA VAL A 1035 -24.43 17.79 -34.11
C VAL A 1035 -25.43 16.80 -34.71
N VAL A 1036 -26.21 17.22 -35.70
CA VAL A 1036 -27.19 16.32 -36.34
C VAL A 1036 -26.52 15.16 -37.07
N TYR A 1037 -25.37 15.38 -37.73
CA TYR A 1037 -24.66 14.34 -38.48
C TYR A 1037 -23.72 13.47 -37.63
N ASN A 1038 -23.36 13.92 -36.42
CA ASN A 1038 -22.42 13.17 -35.57
C ASN A 1038 -23.06 12.60 -34.29
N TYR A 1039 -24.08 13.26 -33.73
CA TYR A 1039 -24.73 12.85 -32.50
C TYR A 1039 -26.17 12.39 -32.75
N PHE A 1040 -26.96 13.17 -33.49
CA PHE A 1040 -28.38 12.88 -33.70
C PHE A 1040 -28.70 12.16 -35.01
N THR A 1041 -27.76 11.36 -35.53
CA THR A 1041 -28.03 10.54 -36.71
C THR A 1041 -29.20 9.60 -36.44
N PRO A 1042 -30.06 9.31 -37.44
CA PRO A 1042 -31.17 8.37 -37.28
C PRO A 1042 -30.76 7.04 -36.66
N GLU A 1043 -29.61 6.50 -37.06
CA GLU A 1043 -29.08 5.24 -36.57
C GLU A 1043 -28.67 5.32 -35.10
N LYS A 1044 -27.89 6.33 -34.68
CA LYS A 1044 -27.49 6.49 -33.27
C LYS A 1044 -28.70 6.68 -32.36
N VAL A 1045 -29.61 7.59 -32.69
CA VAL A 1045 -30.76 7.88 -31.80
C VAL A 1045 -31.75 6.71 -31.75
N THR A 1046 -31.92 5.95 -32.83
CA THR A 1046 -32.78 4.75 -32.79
C THR A 1046 -32.12 3.58 -32.08
N THR A 1047 -30.79 3.43 -32.15
CA THR A 1047 -30.04 2.44 -31.37
C THR A 1047 -30.19 2.70 -29.87
N ILE A 1048 -29.99 3.95 -29.42
CA ILE A 1048 -30.20 4.34 -28.01
C ILE A 1048 -31.64 4.02 -27.57
N LEU A 1049 -32.64 4.33 -28.40
CA LEU A 1049 -34.04 4.02 -28.11
C LEU A 1049 -34.26 2.51 -27.98
N ASP A 1050 -33.79 1.73 -28.95
CA ASP A 1050 -34.00 0.29 -29.05
C ASP A 1050 -33.32 -0.43 -27.85
N ASP A 1051 -32.14 0.01 -27.41
CA ASP A 1051 -31.44 -0.52 -26.23
C ASP A 1051 -32.20 -0.25 -24.92
N MET A 1052 -32.72 0.97 -24.75
CA MET A 1052 -33.53 1.30 -23.57
C MET A 1052 -34.86 0.53 -23.56
N VAL A 1053 -35.52 0.40 -24.72
CA VAL A 1053 -36.77 -0.36 -24.87
C VAL A 1053 -36.53 -1.83 -24.52
N LYS A 1054 -35.45 -2.44 -25.02
CA LYS A 1054 -35.05 -3.81 -24.70
C LYS A 1054 -34.88 -4.04 -23.19
N THR A 1055 -34.31 -3.05 -22.51
CA THR A 1055 -34.10 -3.09 -21.05
C THR A 1055 -35.43 -2.99 -20.28
N MET A 1056 -36.37 -2.16 -20.74
CA MET A 1056 -37.63 -1.91 -20.05
C MET A 1056 -38.73 -2.95 -20.34
N GLU A 1057 -38.72 -3.53 -21.54
CA GLU A 1057 -39.80 -4.40 -22.04
C GLU A 1057 -40.21 -5.53 -21.07
N PRO A 1058 -39.28 -6.27 -20.43
CA PRO A 1058 -39.64 -7.34 -19.51
C PRO A 1058 -40.45 -6.86 -18.30
N GLU A 1059 -40.23 -5.61 -17.86
CA GLU A 1059 -40.87 -5.03 -16.67
C GLU A 1059 -42.22 -4.36 -16.97
N MET A 1060 -42.47 -4.01 -18.23
CA MET A 1060 -43.66 -3.26 -18.61
C MET A 1060 -44.96 -4.02 -18.32
N ALA A 1061 -44.97 -5.35 -18.43
CA ALA A 1061 -46.14 -6.15 -18.10
C ALA A 1061 -46.53 -6.01 -16.62
N ARG A 1062 -45.54 -6.05 -15.71
CA ARG A 1062 -45.74 -5.86 -14.26
C ARG A 1062 -46.18 -4.42 -13.96
N HIS A 1063 -45.54 -3.43 -14.60
CA HIS A 1063 -45.92 -2.02 -14.47
C HIS A 1063 -47.38 -1.76 -14.89
N ILE A 1064 -47.79 -2.24 -16.06
CA ILE A 1064 -49.16 -2.08 -16.59
C ILE A 1064 -50.17 -2.80 -15.69
N LYS A 1065 -49.85 -4.00 -15.20
CA LYS A 1065 -50.71 -4.72 -14.25
C LYS A 1065 -50.98 -3.90 -12.99
N ARG A 1066 -49.99 -3.16 -12.48
CA ARG A 1066 -50.12 -2.34 -11.27
C ARG A 1066 -50.89 -1.05 -11.50
N TRP A 1067 -50.59 -0.35 -12.59
CA TRP A 1067 -51.02 1.05 -12.79
C TRP A 1067 -52.07 1.24 -13.89
N GLY A 1068 -52.18 0.31 -14.84
CA GLY A 1068 -53.06 0.43 -16.02
C GLY A 1068 -52.61 1.50 -17.02
N ILE A 1069 -51.37 1.99 -16.89
CA ILE A 1069 -50.75 2.98 -17.79
C ILE A 1069 -49.35 2.48 -18.19
N PRO A 1070 -49.00 2.42 -19.48
CA PRO A 1070 -49.89 2.50 -20.64
C PRO A 1070 -51.03 1.46 -20.59
N SER A 1071 -52.06 1.64 -21.41
CA SER A 1071 -53.29 0.82 -21.30
C SER A 1071 -53.11 -0.67 -21.62
N SER A 1072 -52.06 -1.02 -22.35
CA SER A 1072 -51.68 -2.41 -22.68
C SER A 1072 -50.25 -2.46 -23.22
N MET A 1073 -49.65 -3.66 -23.25
CA MET A 1073 -48.35 -3.88 -23.91
C MET A 1073 -48.38 -3.45 -25.38
N SER A 1074 -49.48 -3.73 -26.10
CA SER A 1074 -49.63 -3.32 -27.51
C SER A 1074 -49.67 -1.80 -27.67
N ALA A 1075 -50.36 -1.08 -26.78
CA ALA A 1075 -50.41 0.39 -26.81
C ALA A 1075 -49.04 1.02 -26.52
N TRP A 1076 -48.29 0.44 -25.58
CA TRP A 1076 -46.92 0.85 -25.30
C TRP A 1076 -46.01 0.63 -26.52
N LYS A 1077 -46.00 -0.59 -27.09
CA LYS A 1077 -45.21 -0.92 -28.30
C LYS A 1077 -45.56 -0.02 -29.49
N SER A 1078 -46.85 0.30 -29.68
CA SER A 1078 -47.28 1.25 -30.71
C SER A 1078 -46.68 2.64 -30.48
N SER A 1079 -46.71 3.14 -29.24
CA SER A 1079 -46.16 4.45 -28.89
C SER A 1079 -44.64 4.52 -29.11
N VAL A 1080 -43.92 3.44 -28.79
CA VAL A 1080 -42.49 3.28 -29.06
C VAL A 1080 -42.22 3.27 -30.57
N SER A 1081 -42.99 2.50 -31.33
CA SER A 1081 -42.87 2.43 -32.79
C SER A 1081 -43.11 3.81 -33.45
N ASP A 1082 -44.09 4.57 -32.97
CA ASP A 1082 -44.37 5.92 -33.47
C ASP A 1082 -43.20 6.87 -33.19
N LEU A 1083 -42.63 6.81 -31.97
CA LEU A 1083 -41.44 7.59 -31.61
C LEU A 1083 -40.25 7.23 -32.50
N ARG A 1084 -40.00 5.93 -32.69
CA ARG A 1084 -38.92 5.41 -33.54
C ARG A 1084 -39.06 5.88 -34.99
N GLY A 1085 -40.26 5.77 -35.57
CA GLY A 1085 -40.55 6.23 -36.94
C GLY A 1085 -40.44 7.75 -37.09
N CYS A 1086 -40.73 8.53 -36.04
CA CYS A 1086 -40.49 9.97 -36.01
C CYS A 1086 -39.00 10.29 -36.07
N LEU A 1087 -38.19 9.64 -35.23
CA LEU A 1087 -36.73 9.85 -35.17
C LEU A 1087 -36.05 9.57 -36.51
N GLN A 1088 -36.47 8.52 -37.22
CA GLN A 1088 -35.93 8.18 -38.55
C GLN A 1088 -36.07 9.29 -39.59
N LYS A 1089 -37.09 10.15 -39.45
CA LYS A 1089 -37.39 11.24 -40.39
C LYS A 1089 -36.93 12.60 -39.87
N ARG A 1090 -36.47 12.68 -38.62
CA ARG A 1090 -36.37 13.96 -37.92
C ARG A 1090 -35.27 14.86 -38.47
N THR A 1091 -34.14 14.26 -38.88
CA THR A 1091 -32.99 14.93 -39.48
C THR A 1091 -33.40 15.87 -40.62
N ASP A 1092 -34.12 15.36 -41.62
CA ASP A 1092 -34.47 16.14 -42.82
C ASP A 1092 -35.33 17.36 -42.48
N TYR A 1093 -36.33 17.18 -41.62
CA TYR A 1093 -37.22 18.27 -41.22
C TYR A 1093 -36.55 19.31 -40.32
N ALA A 1094 -35.67 18.87 -39.40
CA ALA A 1094 -34.92 19.77 -38.54
C ALA A 1094 -33.96 20.66 -39.36
N LEU A 1095 -33.20 20.06 -40.29
CA LEU A 1095 -32.28 20.79 -41.16
C LEU A 1095 -33.01 21.70 -42.15
N SER A 1096 -34.14 21.26 -42.71
CA SER A 1096 -34.99 22.11 -43.56
C SER A 1096 -35.53 23.32 -42.79
N SER A 1097 -35.92 23.12 -41.53
CA SER A 1097 -36.39 24.19 -40.65
C SER A 1097 -35.28 25.20 -40.33
N LEU A 1098 -34.08 24.71 -40.00
CA LEU A 1098 -32.90 25.54 -39.77
C LEU A 1098 -32.56 26.39 -41.00
N GLN A 1099 -32.47 25.74 -42.17
CA GLN A 1099 -32.11 26.41 -43.42
C GLN A 1099 -33.10 27.53 -43.74
N LYS A 1100 -34.41 27.26 -43.60
CA LYS A 1100 -35.47 28.24 -43.84
C LYS A 1100 -35.43 29.39 -42.84
N GLU A 1101 -35.19 29.10 -41.56
CA GLU A 1101 -35.24 30.10 -40.49
C GLU A 1101 -34.13 31.17 -40.61
N PHE A 1102 -32.94 30.76 -41.04
CA PHE A 1102 -31.77 31.65 -41.16
C PHE A 1102 -31.43 32.05 -42.60
N GLY A 1103 -32.15 31.51 -43.59
CA GLY A 1103 -31.93 31.81 -44.99
C GLY A 1103 -30.57 31.33 -45.52
N PHE A 1104 -30.08 30.19 -45.03
CA PHE A 1104 -28.82 29.61 -45.52
C PHE A 1104 -28.97 29.08 -46.94
N SER A 1105 -27.99 29.34 -47.80
CA SER A 1105 -27.99 28.84 -49.17
C SER A 1105 -27.80 27.32 -49.21
N ASN A 1106 -28.27 26.67 -50.28
CA ASN A 1106 -28.03 25.24 -50.49
C ASN A 1106 -26.53 24.91 -50.48
N ALA A 1107 -25.69 25.76 -51.09
CA ALA A 1107 -24.25 25.56 -51.13
C ALA A 1107 -23.61 25.56 -49.72
N GLN A 1108 -24.04 26.47 -48.83
CA GLN A 1108 -23.57 26.50 -47.44
C GLN A 1108 -23.98 25.23 -46.68
N MET A 1109 -25.24 24.79 -46.82
CA MET A 1109 -25.73 23.58 -46.16
C MET A 1109 -24.97 22.34 -46.63
N GLU A 1110 -24.73 22.18 -47.94
CA GLU A 1110 -23.97 21.06 -48.48
C GLU A 1110 -22.49 21.09 -48.04
N GLN A 1111 -21.87 22.27 -47.97
CA GLN A 1111 -20.52 22.41 -47.43
C GLN A 1111 -20.44 21.98 -45.96
N TRP A 1112 -21.36 22.43 -45.11
CA TRP A 1112 -21.36 22.03 -43.69
C TRP A 1112 -21.62 20.53 -43.51
N LYS A 1113 -22.47 19.92 -44.35
CA LYS A 1113 -22.68 18.46 -44.36
C LYS A 1113 -21.40 17.72 -44.74
N ALA A 1114 -20.70 18.18 -45.78
CA ALA A 1114 -19.42 17.62 -46.19
C ALA A 1114 -18.36 17.74 -45.07
N ASN A 1115 -18.27 18.91 -44.43
CA ASN A 1115 -17.36 19.13 -43.30
C ASN A 1115 -17.69 18.21 -42.10
N ALA A 1116 -18.98 18.05 -41.79
CA ALA A 1116 -19.42 17.21 -40.67
C ALA A 1116 -19.12 15.73 -40.89
N THR A 1117 -19.11 15.26 -42.14
CA THR A 1117 -18.86 13.86 -42.52
C THR A 1117 -17.39 13.55 -42.79
N ALA A 1118 -16.55 14.57 -43.05
CA ALA A 1118 -15.10 14.43 -43.27
C ALA A 1118 -14.26 14.46 -41.97
N LYS A 1119 -14.83 14.90 -40.85
CA LYS A 1119 -14.15 15.00 -39.55
C LYS A 1119 -13.97 13.74 -38.67
N PRO A 1120 -14.37 12.48 -39.00
CA PRO A 1120 -14.31 11.39 -38.02
C PRO A 1120 -12.90 10.95 -37.57
N GLU A 1121 -11.83 11.26 -38.31
CA GLU A 1121 -10.49 10.69 -38.03
C GLU A 1121 -9.61 11.53 -37.08
N ALA A 1122 -9.95 12.79 -36.80
CA ALA A 1122 -9.08 13.67 -35.99
C ALA A 1122 -9.43 13.69 -34.48
N GLU A 1123 -10.66 13.32 -34.09
CA GLU A 1123 -11.09 13.33 -32.67
C GLU A 1123 -11.04 11.93 -32.01
N ALA A 1124 -10.72 10.86 -32.76
CA ALA A 1124 -10.54 9.51 -32.22
C ALA A 1124 -9.16 9.28 -31.53
N ALA A 1125 -8.33 10.32 -31.43
CA ALA A 1125 -6.98 10.28 -30.86
C ALA A 1125 -6.78 11.25 -29.67
N GLY A 1126 -7.87 11.75 -29.07
CA GLY A 1126 -7.85 12.68 -27.92
C GLY A 1126 -8.33 12.02 -26.65
#